data_AF-A0A1H6SPB7-F1
#
_entry.id   AF-A0A1H6SPB7-F1
#
_cell.length_a   1.000
_cell.length_b   1.000
_cell.length_c   1.000
_cell.angle_alpha   90.00
_cell.angle_beta   90.00
_cell.angle_gamma   90.00
#
_symmetry.space_group_name_H-M   'P 1'
#
loop_
_entity.id
_entity.type
_entity.pdbx_description
1 polymer ?
#
loop_
_entity_poly.entity_id
_entity_poly.type
_entity_poly.pdbx_seq_one_letter_code
_entity_poly.pdbx_strand_id
1 'polypeptide(L)'
;MIDFLIKSTISLIVFLGFYHLVLEREKMHQFNRFYLLISIFISLAIPFFTFEIIEVIPVVKNIEPIIVNSIPSVLDQNSIQEKVIPIQETTNYLPFIIWGIYGIISFIFLLRFGKNWKKLMIKSKINPVVKYKNANLILVEEKTLPYTFLNSIFINFDDYYNRNIENELFTHELVHVTQKHTLDILFIEFLKVIFWFNPILILYKKAIQLNHEFLADEEIVKTYNNVPFYQNLLLQKGSCNQTIYLASNLNYLVTKKRLIMMTKNTSQKLAVLKKIAVVPILAGLIYFFCIEIIAQEKVINVNSELKNTEITEKDKIRDRYYSNVRVIIRDDSKKVVKIDKMYEELTLEEKRLHLDFIPEAINEKKVTNEFYNKLVSSNDIAVRINETPIKNSELSKYKPTDFKHHTYTRMYRRGDLKGIKSDYHYTLYTNDYFDKHLKNNHLKFGNDTIKIIGVNYKDAKSYVAYETKSNTKNQKIIVIDAGHGGKDHGAKINEELESKIVESLAKKIKALNVNEDFKIILLREDDSFVSLSERVNKINEINPSLVISLHLNASTNIKENGVNAYVSSQNEFYEKSLITANKLIDNISNRNLAKGGVKDANLYIIKNSKCPAVLLEVGYLSNENDKAYITSENGKNEIANKIFEFLKQ
;
A
#
# COMPACT_ATOMS: atom_id res chain seq x y z
N MET A 1 24.03 -5.71 -5.29
CA MET A 1 24.93 -6.02 -4.15
C MET A 1 24.57 -5.24 -2.89
N ILE A 2 24.48 -3.90 -2.93
CA ILE A 2 24.16 -3.10 -1.72
C ILE A 2 22.81 -3.52 -1.14
N ASP A 3 21.80 -3.67 -2.01
CA ASP A 3 20.47 -4.16 -1.62
C ASP A 3 20.53 -5.53 -0.91
N PHE A 4 21.25 -6.49 -1.50
CA PHE A 4 21.51 -7.80 -0.87
C PHE A 4 22.09 -7.65 0.53
N LEU A 5 23.14 -6.85 0.71
CA LEU A 5 23.81 -6.67 1.99
C LEU A 5 22.90 -6.02 3.04
N ILE A 6 22.08 -5.04 2.64
CA ILE A 6 21.14 -4.36 3.53
C ILE A 6 20.03 -5.32 3.95
N LYS A 7 19.32 -5.93 3.00
CA LYS A 7 18.22 -6.87 3.25
C LYS A 7 18.68 -8.06 4.10
N SER A 8 19.85 -8.64 3.80
CA SER A 8 20.39 -9.75 4.57
C SER A 8 20.81 -9.34 5.99
N THR A 9 21.42 -8.16 6.16
CA THR A 9 21.88 -7.70 7.47
C THR A 9 20.72 -7.33 8.39
N ILE A 10 19.68 -6.68 7.86
CA ILE A 10 18.46 -6.40 8.64
C ILE A 10 17.80 -7.70 9.07
N SER A 11 17.67 -8.67 8.17
CA SER A 11 17.11 -9.99 8.50
C SER A 11 17.91 -10.70 9.60
N LEU A 12 19.25 -10.69 9.52
CA LEU A 12 20.13 -11.24 10.55
C LEU A 12 19.90 -10.58 11.92
N ILE A 13 19.77 -9.25 11.96
CA ILE A 13 19.52 -8.48 13.18
C ILE A 13 18.17 -8.83 13.79
N VAL A 14 17.10 -8.88 12.99
CA VAL A 14 15.76 -9.20 13.47
C VAL A 14 15.72 -10.58 14.09
N PHE A 15 16.26 -11.60 13.40
CA PHE A 15 16.29 -12.96 13.94
C PHE A 15 17.17 -13.07 15.20
N LEU A 16 18.32 -12.40 15.23
CA LEU A 16 19.20 -12.43 16.40
C LEU A 16 18.59 -11.69 17.60
N GLY A 17 17.88 -10.58 17.34
CA GLY A 17 17.13 -9.84 18.34
C GLY A 17 16.04 -10.71 18.97
N PHE A 18 15.25 -11.41 18.15
CA PHE A 18 14.25 -12.35 18.66
C PHE A 18 14.88 -13.47 19.49
N TYR A 19 16.03 -14.00 19.07
CA TYR A 19 16.77 -14.98 19.87
C TYR A 19 17.11 -14.44 21.26
N HIS A 20 17.78 -13.29 21.36
CA HIS A 20 18.23 -12.74 22.65
C HIS A 20 17.07 -12.31 23.56
N LEU A 21 15.98 -11.80 22.99
CA LEU A 21 14.84 -11.30 23.75
C LEU A 21 13.93 -12.44 24.23
N VAL A 22 13.74 -13.48 23.41
CA VAL A 22 12.68 -14.48 23.63
C VAL A 22 13.23 -15.89 23.86
N LEU A 23 14.14 -16.36 23.00
CA LEU A 23 14.55 -17.77 22.92
C LEU A 23 15.73 -18.14 23.82
N GLU A 24 16.76 -17.30 23.89
CA GLU A 24 17.97 -17.52 24.70
C GLU A 24 17.61 -17.74 26.17
N ARG A 25 16.57 -17.06 26.64
CA ARG A 25 16.13 -17.12 28.03
C ARG A 25 15.48 -18.44 28.38
N GLU A 26 15.10 -19.30 27.43
CA GLU A 26 14.35 -20.52 27.70
C GLU A 26 15.16 -21.80 27.51
N LYS A 27 14.84 -22.83 28.28
CA LYS A 27 15.46 -24.16 28.20
C LYS A 27 14.90 -24.95 27.02
N MET A 28 15.28 -24.53 25.81
CA MET A 28 14.92 -25.15 24.53
C MET A 28 16.11 -25.19 23.56
N HIS A 29 17.28 -25.55 24.08
CA HIS A 29 18.58 -25.35 23.43
C HIS A 29 18.75 -26.09 22.09
N GLN A 30 18.12 -27.25 21.94
CA GLN A 30 18.12 -27.96 20.64
C GLN A 30 17.40 -27.15 19.55
N PHE A 31 16.22 -26.58 19.87
CA PHE A 31 15.51 -25.71 18.93
C PHE A 31 16.32 -24.44 18.64
N ASN A 32 16.89 -23.83 19.66
CA ASN A 32 17.71 -22.62 19.54
C ASN A 32 18.92 -22.84 18.62
N ARG A 33 19.57 -24.02 18.69
CA ARG A 33 20.67 -24.38 17.79
C ARG A 33 20.25 -24.30 16.33
N PHE A 34 19.17 -25.00 15.97
CA PHE A 34 18.67 -25.01 14.59
C PHE A 34 18.16 -23.64 14.17
N TYR A 35 17.45 -22.93 15.06
CA TYR A 35 17.00 -21.57 14.82
C TYR A 35 18.16 -20.65 14.43
N LEU A 36 19.25 -20.63 15.21
CA LEU A 36 20.40 -19.76 14.96
C LEU A 36 21.10 -20.05 13.63
N LEU A 37 21.19 -21.32 13.23
CA LEU A 37 21.83 -21.71 11.97
C LEU A 37 20.93 -21.44 10.76
N ILE A 38 19.65 -21.82 10.86
CA ILE A 38 18.66 -21.65 9.80
C ILE A 38 18.39 -20.16 9.58
N SER A 39 18.33 -19.34 10.64
CA SER A 39 18.09 -17.91 10.49
C SER A 39 19.20 -17.20 9.71
N ILE A 40 20.46 -17.64 9.84
CA ILE A 40 21.56 -17.12 9.01
C ILE A 40 21.32 -17.48 7.55
N PHE A 41 21.03 -18.76 7.27
CA PHE A 41 20.77 -19.21 5.91
C PHE A 41 19.59 -18.47 5.28
N ILE A 42 18.45 -18.39 5.98
CA ILE A 42 17.26 -17.67 5.50
C ILE A 42 17.57 -16.19 5.27
N SER A 43 18.31 -15.53 6.18
CA SER A 43 18.66 -14.12 6.01
C SER A 43 19.49 -13.85 4.77
N LEU A 44 20.39 -14.77 4.42
CA LEU A 44 21.16 -14.70 3.18
C LEU A 44 20.34 -15.09 1.95
N ALA A 45 19.27 -15.88 2.11
CA ALA A 45 18.42 -16.34 1.02
C ALA A 45 17.31 -15.33 0.65
N ILE A 46 16.75 -14.60 1.62
CA ILE A 46 15.65 -13.62 1.45
C ILE A 46 15.85 -12.69 0.24
N PRO A 47 17.02 -12.04 0.03
CA PRO A 47 17.17 -11.08 -1.05
C PRO A 47 17.17 -11.71 -2.46
N PHE A 48 17.21 -13.04 -2.57
CA PHE A 48 17.11 -13.75 -3.85
C PHE A 48 15.66 -14.12 -4.22
N PHE A 49 14.72 -13.97 -3.30
CA PHE A 49 13.31 -14.21 -3.57
C PHE A 49 12.61 -12.89 -3.85
N THR A 50 11.99 -12.81 -5.03
CA THR A 50 11.03 -11.76 -5.38
C THR A 50 9.71 -12.42 -5.73
N PHE A 51 8.63 -11.92 -5.14
CA PHE A 51 7.26 -12.28 -5.42
C PHE A 51 6.61 -11.08 -6.08
N GLU A 52 6.41 -11.19 -7.38
CA GLU A 52 5.82 -10.14 -8.18
C GLU A 52 4.30 -10.20 -8.01
N ILE A 53 3.73 -9.18 -7.38
CA ILE A 53 2.29 -8.96 -7.43
C ILE A 53 2.03 -8.12 -8.66
N ILE A 54 1.49 -8.78 -9.68
CA ILE A 54 1.15 -8.15 -10.96
C ILE A 54 -0.09 -7.27 -10.76
N GLU A 55 0.09 -5.97 -10.83
CA GLU A 55 -1.00 -5.01 -10.98
C GLU A 55 -1.11 -4.66 -12.46
N VAL A 56 -2.20 -5.13 -13.09
CA VAL A 56 -2.42 -4.91 -14.53
C VAL A 56 -2.96 -3.50 -14.72
N ILE A 57 -2.11 -2.61 -15.21
CA ILE A 57 -2.51 -1.26 -15.62
C ILE A 57 -2.82 -1.32 -17.12
N PRO A 58 -4.06 -1.02 -17.55
CA PRO A 58 -4.39 -0.97 -18.97
C PRO A 58 -3.74 0.27 -19.60
N VAL A 59 -2.74 0.06 -20.46
CA VAL A 59 -2.14 1.13 -21.27
C VAL A 59 -2.77 1.07 -22.67
N VAL A 60 -3.56 2.09 -23.01
CA VAL A 60 -4.11 2.28 -24.36
C VAL A 60 -3.08 3.02 -25.19
N LYS A 61 -2.39 2.33 -26.10
CA LYS A 61 -1.62 2.99 -27.16
C LYS A 61 -2.60 3.52 -28.22
N ASN A 62 -2.91 4.81 -28.16
CA ASN A 62 -3.47 5.49 -29.31
C ASN A 62 -2.36 5.60 -30.36
N ILE A 63 -2.39 4.72 -31.36
CA ILE A 63 -1.62 4.95 -32.59
C ILE A 63 -2.34 6.12 -33.28
N GLU A 64 -1.83 7.33 -33.12
CA GLU A 64 -2.25 8.42 -34.01
C GLU A 64 -1.95 7.97 -35.44
N PRO A 65 -2.95 8.03 -36.36
CA PRO A 65 -2.68 7.76 -37.75
C PRO A 65 -1.70 8.82 -38.24
N ILE A 66 -0.49 8.39 -38.60
CA ILE A 66 0.44 9.21 -39.38
C ILE A 66 -0.29 9.52 -40.68
N ILE A 67 -0.82 10.74 -40.83
CA ILE A 67 -1.26 11.26 -42.12
C ILE A 67 0.03 11.45 -42.92
N VAL A 68 0.41 10.42 -43.67
CA VAL A 68 1.46 10.52 -44.68
C VAL A 68 0.87 11.37 -45.80
N ASN A 69 0.99 12.69 -45.68
CA ASN A 69 0.92 13.55 -46.85
C ASN A 69 2.13 13.19 -47.71
N SER A 70 1.86 12.52 -48.83
CA SER A 70 2.83 12.21 -49.86
C SER A 70 3.47 13.49 -50.38
N ILE A 71 4.65 13.83 -49.84
CA ILE A 71 5.57 14.78 -50.45
C ILE A 71 6.36 14.00 -51.51
N PRO A 72 6.49 14.48 -52.75
CA PRO A 72 7.29 13.82 -53.76
C PRO A 72 8.74 13.74 -53.28
N SER A 73 9.27 12.53 -53.22
CA SER A 73 10.68 12.25 -52.94
C SER A 73 11.54 12.73 -54.11
N VAL A 74 11.92 14.00 -54.08
CA VAL A 74 13.11 14.50 -54.77
C VAL A 74 13.73 15.52 -53.84
N LEU A 75 14.77 15.11 -53.11
CA LEU A 75 15.95 15.94 -52.79
C LEU A 75 16.99 15.07 -52.06
N ASP A 76 18.18 15.14 -52.65
CA ASP A 76 19.47 14.52 -52.34
C ASP A 76 19.70 13.85 -50.98
N GLN A 77 20.22 12.63 -51.08
CA GLN A 77 20.65 11.77 -49.98
C GLN A 77 22.03 12.14 -49.39
N ASN A 78 22.54 13.35 -49.63
CA ASN A 78 23.90 13.74 -49.26
C ASN A 78 23.96 15.17 -48.72
N SER A 79 23.55 15.41 -47.46
CA SER A 79 24.14 16.46 -46.59
C SER A 79 23.29 16.77 -45.35
N ILE A 80 23.18 15.85 -44.38
CA ILE A 80 23.19 16.22 -42.95
C ILE A 80 24.03 15.15 -42.25
N GLN A 81 25.34 15.29 -42.34
CA GLN A 81 26.24 14.58 -41.45
C GLN A 81 26.14 15.30 -40.10
N GLU A 82 25.25 14.84 -39.23
CA GLU A 82 25.36 15.17 -37.81
C GLU A 82 26.77 14.78 -37.38
N LYS A 83 27.52 15.78 -36.91
CA LYS A 83 28.80 15.58 -36.27
C LYS A 83 28.52 14.90 -34.93
N VAL A 84 28.32 13.59 -34.96
CA VAL A 84 28.31 12.74 -33.77
C VAL A 84 29.69 12.86 -33.16
N ILE A 85 29.83 13.67 -32.12
CA ILE A 85 30.96 13.57 -31.21
C ILE A 85 30.79 12.21 -30.54
N PRO A 86 31.69 11.23 -30.74
CA PRO A 86 31.62 10.00 -29.98
C PRO A 86 31.80 10.39 -28.51
N ILE A 87 30.73 10.26 -27.72
CA ILE A 87 30.86 10.27 -26.27
C ILE A 87 31.68 9.03 -25.95
N GLN A 88 32.96 9.25 -25.68
CA GLN A 88 33.85 8.20 -25.22
C GLN A 88 33.29 7.74 -23.87
N GLU A 89 32.63 6.58 -23.84
CA GLU A 89 32.19 5.98 -22.58
C GLU A 89 33.43 5.76 -21.72
N THR A 90 33.62 6.61 -20.73
CA THR A 90 34.69 6.41 -19.76
C THR A 90 34.30 5.22 -18.91
N THR A 91 34.92 4.06 -19.16
CA THR A 91 34.73 2.89 -18.30
C THR A 91 35.15 3.26 -16.89
N ASN A 92 34.18 3.34 -16.00
CA ASN A 92 34.44 3.60 -14.60
C ASN A 92 35.12 2.37 -13.98
N TYR A 93 36.42 2.43 -13.74
CA TYR A 93 37.19 1.35 -13.13
C TYR A 93 36.97 1.22 -11.61
N LEU A 94 36.31 2.21 -10.97
CA LEU A 94 36.13 2.25 -9.52
C LEU A 94 35.43 0.99 -8.96
N PRO A 95 34.34 0.46 -9.54
CA PRO A 95 33.71 -0.75 -9.03
C PRO A 95 34.63 -1.97 -9.09
N PHE A 96 35.42 -2.12 -10.16
CA PHE A 96 36.37 -3.24 -10.30
C PHE A 96 37.48 -3.16 -9.26
N ILE A 97 38.00 -1.96 -8.98
CA ILE A 97 39.00 -1.73 -7.93
C ILE A 97 38.42 -2.10 -6.56
N ILE A 98 37.19 -1.67 -6.24
CA ILE A 98 36.51 -1.98 -4.98
C ILE A 98 36.33 -3.50 -4.82
N TRP A 99 35.85 -4.18 -5.86
CA TRP A 99 35.70 -5.64 -5.86
C TRP A 99 37.04 -6.37 -5.74
N GLY A 100 38.09 -5.85 -6.37
CA GLY A 100 39.46 -6.37 -6.25
C GLY A 100 39.98 -6.29 -4.81
N ILE A 101 39.84 -5.13 -4.16
CA ILE A 101 40.21 -4.93 -2.75
C ILE A 101 39.43 -5.89 -1.85
N TYR A 102 38.11 -5.99 -2.06
CA TYR A 102 37.25 -6.88 -1.30
C TYR A 102 37.69 -8.35 -1.44
N GLY A 103 38.02 -8.80 -2.65
CA GLY A 103 38.52 -10.13 -2.93
C GLY A 103 39.86 -10.42 -2.24
N ILE A 104 40.80 -9.48 -2.30
CA ILE A 104 42.13 -9.60 -1.66
C ILE A 104 41.99 -9.77 -0.14
N ILE A 105 41.20 -8.91 0.52
CA ILE A 105 40.99 -8.98 1.97
C ILE A 105 40.34 -10.31 2.36
N SER A 106 39.29 -10.71 1.63
CA SER A 106 38.60 -11.98 1.86
C SER A 106 39.55 -13.18 1.68
N PHE A 107 40.44 -13.13 0.69
CA PHE A 107 41.45 -14.17 0.46
C PHE A 107 42.48 -14.25 1.61
N ILE A 108 42.94 -13.12 2.14
CA ILE A 108 43.83 -13.10 3.32
C ILE A 108 43.15 -13.77 4.53
N PHE A 109 41.86 -13.46 4.77
CA PHE A 109 41.11 -14.10 5.84
C PHE A 109 40.88 -15.60 5.58
N LEU A 110 40.68 -16.01 4.33
CA LEU A 110 40.56 -17.41 3.95
C LEU A 110 41.86 -18.19 4.22
N LEU A 111 43.02 -17.61 3.88
CA LEU A 111 44.32 -18.20 4.20
C LEU A 111 44.52 -18.34 5.71
N ARG A 112 44.15 -17.31 6.49
CA ARG A 112 44.21 -17.35 7.97
C ARG A 112 43.30 -18.46 8.53
N PHE A 113 42.08 -18.58 8.02
CA PHE A 113 41.13 -19.63 8.39
C PHE A 113 41.71 -21.02 8.08
N GLY A 114 42.22 -21.22 6.86
CA GLY A 114 42.85 -22.47 6.43
C GLY A 114 44.09 -22.84 7.24
N LYS A 115 44.93 -21.86 7.62
CA LYS A 115 46.09 -22.09 8.48
C LYS A 115 45.69 -22.56 9.88
N ASN A 116 44.67 -21.95 10.48
CA ASN A 116 44.16 -22.35 11.80
C ASN A 116 43.55 -23.75 11.78
N TRP A 117 42.76 -24.06 10.75
CA TRP A 117 42.22 -25.38 10.51
C TRP A 117 43.33 -26.43 10.40
N LYS A 118 44.32 -26.19 9.53
CA LYS A 118 45.49 -27.07 9.35
C LYS A 118 46.26 -27.26 10.66
N LYS A 119 46.46 -26.20 11.46
CA LYS A 119 47.15 -26.29 12.75
C LYS A 119 46.47 -27.28 13.70
N LEU A 120 45.15 -27.22 13.84
CA LEU A 120 44.39 -28.15 14.70
C LEU A 120 44.42 -29.58 14.15
N MET A 121 44.28 -29.74 12.84
CA MET A 121 44.38 -31.03 12.18
C MET A 121 45.77 -31.69 12.35
N ILE A 122 46.84 -30.89 12.23
CA ILE A 122 48.22 -31.37 12.45
C ILE A 122 48.40 -31.77 13.90
N LYS A 123 47.95 -30.94 14.86
CA LYS A 123 48.00 -31.31 16.29
C LYS A 123 47.29 -32.63 16.57
N SER A 124 46.15 -32.88 15.93
CA SER A 124 45.40 -34.13 16.07
C SER A 124 46.10 -35.37 15.52
N LYS A 125 47.05 -35.20 14.60
CA LYS A 125 47.80 -36.31 14.00
C LYS A 125 49.16 -36.56 14.66
N ILE A 126 49.81 -35.52 15.18
CA ILE A 126 51.18 -35.60 15.73
C ILE A 126 51.18 -36.08 17.18
N ASN A 127 50.21 -35.64 17.99
CA ASN A 127 50.20 -35.92 19.42
C ASN A 127 49.66 -37.33 19.73
N PRO A 128 50.04 -37.94 20.87
CA PRO A 128 49.53 -39.24 21.28
C PRO A 128 48.01 -39.27 21.39
N VAL A 129 47.40 -40.36 20.92
CA VAL A 129 45.94 -40.54 20.88
C VAL A 129 45.51 -41.71 21.77
N VAL A 130 44.52 -41.46 22.63
CA VAL A 130 43.83 -42.48 23.43
C VAL A 130 42.37 -42.56 22.99
N LYS A 131 41.87 -43.73 22.64
CA LYS A 131 40.45 -43.90 22.31
C LYS A 131 39.59 -43.83 23.57
N TYR A 132 38.56 -42.99 23.56
CA TYR A 132 37.61 -42.85 24.65
C TYR A 132 36.18 -42.74 24.12
N LYS A 133 35.39 -43.80 24.32
CA LYS A 133 34.02 -43.92 23.77
C LYS A 133 34.03 -43.66 22.25
N ASN A 134 33.29 -42.65 21.78
CA ASN A 134 33.22 -42.23 20.37
C ASN A 134 34.13 -41.03 20.04
N ALA A 135 35.08 -40.69 20.92
CA ALA A 135 36.02 -39.60 20.74
C ALA A 135 37.49 -40.09 20.82
N ASN A 136 38.38 -39.30 20.25
CA ASN A 136 39.83 -39.47 20.36
C ASN A 136 40.37 -38.45 21.37
N LEU A 137 40.94 -38.90 22.48
CA LEU A 137 41.65 -38.02 23.41
C LEU A 137 43.04 -37.76 22.85
N ILE A 138 43.37 -36.50 22.59
CA ILE A 138 44.68 -36.07 22.12
C ILE A 138 45.43 -35.45 23.29
N LEU A 139 46.53 -36.08 23.70
CA LEU A 139 47.33 -35.61 24.82
C LEU A 139 48.32 -34.54 24.35
N VAL A 140 48.17 -33.31 24.83
CA VAL A 140 49.02 -32.16 24.49
C VAL A 140 49.83 -31.71 25.70
N GLU A 141 51.05 -31.23 25.47
CA GLU A 141 51.91 -30.69 26.54
C GLU A 141 51.41 -29.34 27.07
N GLU A 142 50.62 -28.60 26.28
CA GLU A 142 50.10 -27.28 26.64
C GLU A 142 49.17 -27.36 27.86
N LYS A 143 49.45 -26.58 28.90
CA LYS A 143 48.60 -26.47 30.10
C LYS A 143 47.32 -25.71 29.79
N THR A 144 46.31 -26.44 29.31
CA THR A 144 45.03 -25.90 28.83
C THR A 144 43.89 -26.73 29.39
N LEU A 145 42.74 -26.09 29.60
CA LEU A 145 41.50 -26.82 29.88
C LEU A 145 41.13 -27.70 28.68
N PRO A 146 40.48 -28.85 28.90
CA PRO A 146 39.99 -29.69 27.82
C PRO A 146 39.19 -28.88 26.79
N TYR A 147 39.45 -29.11 25.51
CA TYR A 147 38.69 -28.49 24.43
C TYR A 147 38.48 -29.46 23.28
N THR A 148 37.35 -29.30 22.59
CA THR A 148 36.94 -30.20 21.51
C THR A 148 37.13 -29.61 20.13
N PHE A 149 37.60 -30.43 19.19
CA PHE A 149 37.57 -30.13 17.77
C PHE A 149 37.30 -31.40 16.96
N LEU A 150 36.22 -31.37 16.17
CA LEU A 150 35.69 -32.50 15.40
C LEU A 150 35.39 -33.71 16.29
N ASN A 151 36.07 -34.83 16.06
CA ASN A 151 35.92 -36.06 16.84
C ASN A 151 36.97 -36.20 17.95
N SER A 152 37.69 -35.12 18.25
CA SER A 152 38.85 -35.18 19.14
C SER A 152 38.75 -34.19 20.29
N ILE A 153 39.14 -34.65 21.48
CA ILE A 153 39.18 -33.86 22.72
C ILE A 153 40.65 -33.67 23.08
N PHE A 154 41.12 -32.44 23.12
CA PHE A 154 42.49 -32.09 23.44
C PHE A 154 42.60 -31.88 24.95
N ILE A 155 43.55 -32.58 25.57
CA ILE A 155 43.70 -32.63 27.02
C ILE A 155 45.18 -32.51 27.38
N ASN A 156 45.48 -31.78 28.44
CA ASN A 156 46.85 -31.70 28.93
C ASN A 156 47.38 -33.07 29.38
N PHE A 157 48.61 -33.39 28.99
CA PHE A 157 49.27 -34.66 29.27
C PHE A 157 49.33 -34.94 30.79
N ASP A 158 49.81 -33.99 31.58
CA ASP A 158 49.96 -34.15 33.04
C ASP A 158 48.60 -34.30 33.73
N ASP A 159 47.60 -33.50 33.33
CA ASP A 159 46.27 -33.58 33.92
C ASP A 159 45.57 -34.92 33.65
N TYR A 160 45.84 -35.53 32.49
CA TYR A 160 45.33 -36.86 32.16
C TYR A 160 45.97 -37.96 33.02
N TYR A 161 47.30 -38.01 33.10
CA TYR A 161 48.00 -39.06 33.86
C TYR A 161 47.80 -38.94 35.37
N ASN A 162 47.74 -37.71 35.89
CA ASN A 162 47.50 -37.46 37.32
C ASN A 162 46.02 -37.59 37.72
N ARG A 163 45.11 -37.87 36.77
CA ARG A 163 43.66 -37.95 36.98
C ARG A 163 43.06 -36.67 37.59
N ASN A 164 43.56 -35.50 37.16
CA ASN A 164 43.13 -34.18 37.64
C ASN A 164 41.86 -33.65 36.92
N ILE A 165 41.17 -34.51 36.16
CA ILE A 165 40.00 -34.15 35.36
C ILE A 165 38.82 -34.98 35.82
N GLU A 166 37.77 -34.28 36.21
CA GLU A 166 36.52 -34.82 36.72
C GLU A 166 35.71 -35.43 35.56
N ASN A 167 34.94 -36.50 35.85
CA ASN A 167 34.19 -37.25 34.83
C ASN A 167 33.12 -36.39 34.14
N GLU A 168 32.56 -35.42 34.85
CA GLU A 168 31.62 -34.43 34.35
C GLU A 168 32.23 -33.60 33.22
N LEU A 169 33.50 -33.23 33.33
CA LEU A 169 34.20 -32.44 32.32
C LEU A 169 34.52 -33.28 31.06
N PHE A 170 34.89 -34.55 31.23
CA PHE A 170 35.01 -35.49 30.10
C PHE A 170 33.69 -35.67 29.36
N THR A 171 32.61 -35.87 30.10
CA THR A 171 31.28 -36.04 29.50
C THR A 171 30.83 -34.75 28.82
N HIS A 172 31.19 -33.57 29.34
CA HIS A 172 30.88 -32.28 28.74
C HIS A 172 31.53 -32.14 27.36
N GLU A 173 32.85 -32.36 27.27
CA GLU A 173 33.58 -32.34 26.01
C GLU A 173 33.08 -33.41 25.02
N LEU A 174 32.71 -34.58 25.54
CA LEU A 174 32.12 -35.64 24.73
C LEU A 174 30.83 -35.20 24.04
N VAL A 175 30.01 -34.35 24.67
CA VAL A 175 28.79 -33.81 24.05
C VAL A 175 29.11 -32.95 22.83
N HIS A 176 30.19 -32.17 22.87
CA HIS A 176 30.62 -31.39 21.70
C HIS A 176 31.01 -32.27 20.52
N VAL A 177 31.66 -33.41 20.79
CA VAL A 177 31.96 -34.43 19.78
C VAL A 177 30.69 -35.08 19.25
N THR A 178 29.84 -35.60 20.13
CA THR A 178 28.65 -36.38 19.76
C THR A 178 27.66 -35.54 18.94
N GLN A 179 27.46 -34.28 19.32
CA GLN A 179 26.57 -33.35 18.64
C GLN A 179 27.23 -32.59 17.48
N LYS A 180 28.51 -32.84 17.21
CA LYS A 180 29.30 -32.22 16.12
C LYS A 180 29.31 -30.69 16.15
N HIS A 181 29.38 -30.09 17.34
CA HIS A 181 29.32 -28.63 17.52
C HIS A 181 30.40 -27.87 16.74
N THR A 182 31.55 -28.50 16.47
CA THR A 182 32.61 -27.91 15.65
C THR A 182 32.11 -27.52 14.25
N LEU A 183 31.20 -28.28 13.64
CA LEU A 183 30.69 -27.97 12.29
C LEU A 183 29.97 -26.62 12.23
N ASP A 184 29.15 -26.33 13.23
CA ASP A 184 28.43 -25.06 13.37
C ASP A 184 29.41 -23.88 13.50
N ILE A 185 30.51 -24.06 14.25
CA ILE A 185 31.56 -23.04 14.45
C ILE A 185 32.34 -22.80 13.16
N LEU A 186 32.64 -23.85 12.40
CA LEU A 186 33.31 -23.71 11.11
C LEU A 186 32.43 -23.00 10.09
N PHE A 187 31.14 -23.32 10.07
CA PHE A 187 30.17 -22.66 9.21
C PHE A 187 30.16 -21.15 9.45
N ILE A 188 30.02 -20.71 10.71
CA ILE A 188 30.00 -19.27 11.01
C ILE A 188 31.37 -18.60 10.83
N GLU A 189 32.48 -19.28 11.12
CA GLU A 189 33.82 -18.74 10.84
C GLU A 189 34.08 -18.59 9.34
N PHE A 190 33.63 -19.53 8.52
CA PHE A 190 33.70 -19.41 7.07
C PHE A 190 32.86 -18.23 6.56
N LEU A 191 31.64 -18.05 7.06
CA LEU A 191 30.83 -16.88 6.69
C LEU A 191 31.48 -15.56 7.11
N LYS A 192 32.16 -15.52 8.26
CA LYS A 192 32.95 -14.34 8.70
C LYS A 192 34.15 -14.05 7.81
N VAL A 193 34.66 -15.01 7.03
CA VAL A 193 35.69 -14.75 6.02
C VAL A 193 35.11 -13.95 4.85
N ILE A 194 33.91 -14.34 4.40
CA ILE A 194 33.21 -13.69 3.27
C ILE A 194 32.67 -12.33 3.74
N PHE A 195 31.92 -12.31 4.83
CA PHE A 195 31.26 -11.13 5.38
C PHE A 195 32.07 -10.53 6.54
N TRP A 196 33.38 -10.35 6.34
CA TRP A 196 34.32 -9.91 7.38
C TRP A 196 34.00 -8.53 7.97
N PHE A 197 33.31 -7.68 7.20
CA PHE A 197 32.87 -6.36 7.64
C PHE A 197 31.56 -6.40 8.44
N ASN A 198 30.83 -7.53 8.47
CA ASN A 198 29.52 -7.63 9.12
C ASN A 198 29.68 -8.05 10.60
N PRO A 199 29.53 -7.13 11.57
CA PRO A 199 29.73 -7.44 12.99
C PRO A 199 28.64 -8.37 13.56
N ILE A 200 27.49 -8.50 12.90
CA ILE A 200 26.38 -9.32 13.38
C ILE A 200 26.75 -10.80 13.41
N LEU A 201 27.59 -11.27 12.47
CA LEU A 201 28.07 -12.65 12.46
C LEU A 201 28.99 -12.97 13.67
N ILE A 202 29.65 -11.96 14.23
CA ILE A 202 30.43 -12.11 15.47
C ILE A 202 29.47 -12.37 16.65
N LEU A 203 28.32 -11.70 16.67
CA LEU A 203 27.30 -11.90 17.69
C LEU A 203 26.61 -13.26 17.54
N TYR A 204 26.30 -13.68 16.31
CA TYR A 204 25.80 -15.04 16.04
C TYR A 204 26.77 -16.11 16.51
N LYS A 205 28.08 -15.96 16.25
CA LYS A 205 29.09 -16.90 16.75
C LYS A 205 28.99 -17.03 18.28
N LYS A 206 28.94 -15.91 19.01
CA LYS A 206 28.82 -15.90 20.47
C LYS A 206 27.53 -16.60 20.94
N ALA A 207 26.41 -16.36 20.25
CA ALA A 207 25.13 -16.99 20.55
C ALA A 207 25.14 -18.51 20.32
N ILE A 208 25.73 -18.96 19.20
CA ILE A 208 25.87 -20.37 18.86
C ILE A 208 26.75 -21.08 19.89
N GLN A 209 27.92 -20.51 20.23
CA GLN A 209 28.82 -21.06 21.24
C GLN A 209 28.13 -21.18 22.59
N LEU A 210 27.45 -20.13 23.06
CA LEU A 210 26.71 -20.18 24.32
C LEU A 210 25.62 -21.25 24.32
N ASN A 211 24.91 -21.43 23.20
CA ASN A 211 23.91 -22.47 23.09
C ASN A 211 24.52 -23.88 23.08
N HIS A 212 25.72 -24.07 22.51
CA HIS A 212 26.46 -25.33 22.61
C HIS A 212 26.84 -25.64 24.07
N GLU A 213 27.32 -24.64 24.82
CA GLU A 213 27.60 -24.81 26.25
C GLU A 213 26.34 -25.22 27.01
N PHE A 214 25.18 -24.59 26.72
CA PHE A 214 23.91 -24.97 27.36
C PHE A 214 23.49 -26.41 27.03
N LEU A 215 23.73 -26.88 25.81
CA LEU A 215 23.44 -28.26 25.40
C LEU A 215 24.33 -29.27 26.14
N ALA A 216 25.62 -28.96 26.28
CA ALA A 216 26.55 -29.79 27.01
C ALA A 216 26.23 -29.79 28.51
N ASP A 217 25.96 -28.63 29.10
CA ASP A 217 25.53 -28.49 30.50
C ASP A 217 24.22 -29.25 30.79
N GLU A 218 23.24 -29.18 29.89
CA GLU A 218 21.96 -29.89 30.04
C GLU A 218 22.16 -31.41 30.12
N GLU A 219 23.07 -31.97 29.33
CA GLU A 219 23.35 -33.40 29.34
C GLU A 219 24.06 -33.86 30.62
N ILE A 220 24.95 -33.02 31.17
CA ILE A 220 25.59 -33.28 32.48
C ILE A 220 24.56 -33.30 33.60
N VAL A 221 23.67 -32.31 33.61
CA VAL A 221 22.59 -32.24 34.61
C VAL A 221 21.70 -33.48 34.54
N LYS A 222 21.38 -33.96 33.33
CA LYS A 222 20.61 -35.19 33.13
C LYS A 222 21.35 -36.46 33.57
N THR A 223 22.65 -36.53 33.30
CA THR A 223 23.45 -37.75 33.53
C THR A 223 23.85 -37.92 35.00
N TYR A 224 24.28 -36.83 35.67
CA TYR A 224 24.87 -36.88 37.01
C TYR A 224 23.92 -36.40 38.12
N ASN A 225 22.85 -35.67 37.77
CA ASN A 225 21.82 -35.17 38.70
C ASN A 225 22.35 -34.40 39.94
N ASN A 226 23.54 -33.79 39.83
CA ASN A 226 24.14 -32.98 40.90
C ASN A 226 24.55 -31.61 40.38
N VAL A 227 23.56 -30.73 40.22
CA VAL A 227 23.76 -29.36 39.71
C VAL A 227 24.72 -28.54 40.56
N PRO A 228 24.63 -28.51 41.91
CA PRO A 228 25.52 -27.68 42.73
C PRO A 228 27.00 -28.07 42.62
N PHE A 229 27.31 -29.37 42.58
CA PHE A 229 28.68 -29.85 42.39
C PHE A 229 29.23 -29.38 41.04
N TYR A 230 28.48 -29.60 39.97
CA TYR A 230 28.91 -29.22 38.63
C TYR A 230 29.07 -27.68 38.46
N GLN A 231 28.19 -26.90 39.05
CA GLN A 231 28.33 -25.43 39.09
C GLN A 231 29.60 -24.98 39.81
N ASN A 232 29.93 -25.60 40.94
CA ASN A 232 31.16 -25.30 41.68
C ASN A 232 32.41 -25.71 40.88
N LEU A 233 32.36 -26.88 40.23
CA LEU A 233 33.43 -27.34 39.34
C LEU A 233 33.72 -26.33 38.22
N LEU A 234 32.68 -25.83 37.54
CA LEU A 234 32.83 -24.82 36.49
C LEU A 234 33.41 -23.49 37.03
N LEU A 235 33.02 -23.08 38.25
CA LEU A 235 33.58 -21.89 38.89
C LEU A 235 35.06 -22.07 39.26
N GLN A 236 35.44 -23.24 39.77
CA GLN A 236 36.81 -23.56 40.11
C GLN A 236 37.73 -23.55 38.88
N LYS A 237 37.30 -24.21 37.79
CA LYS A 237 38.07 -24.23 36.53
C LYS A 237 38.03 -22.88 35.80
N GLY A 238 36.94 -22.12 35.93
CA GLY A 238 36.76 -20.81 35.30
C GLY A 238 37.48 -19.64 35.98
N SER A 239 37.90 -19.79 37.24
CA SER A 239 38.57 -18.73 38.02
C SER A 239 40.08 -18.63 37.79
N CYS A 240 40.66 -19.49 36.94
CA CYS A 240 42.11 -19.56 36.67
C CYS A 240 42.67 -18.50 35.69
N ASN A 241 41.98 -17.39 35.44
CA ASN A 241 42.53 -16.29 34.61
C ASN A 241 42.73 -15.02 35.45
N GLN A 242 43.97 -14.78 35.89
CA GLN A 242 44.36 -13.54 36.53
C GLN A 242 44.38 -12.34 35.55
N THR A 243 44.27 -11.18 36.17
CA THR A 243 43.83 -9.86 35.71
C THR A 243 44.91 -9.02 35.00
N ILE A 244 44.53 -8.34 33.91
CA ILE A 244 45.26 -7.16 33.39
C ILE A 244 44.31 -5.95 33.45
N TYR A 245 44.80 -4.82 33.96
CA TYR A 245 44.03 -3.62 34.38
C TYR A 245 43.34 -2.82 33.23
N LEU A 246 43.56 -3.21 31.97
CA LEU A 246 42.87 -2.69 30.77
C LEU A 246 41.94 -3.73 30.10
N ALA A 247 41.79 -4.92 30.70
CA ALA A 247 41.06 -6.04 30.12
C ALA A 247 39.67 -6.19 30.75
N SER A 248 38.62 -6.17 29.91
CA SER A 248 37.28 -6.60 30.32
C SER A 248 37.26 -8.13 30.48
N ASN A 249 36.89 -8.63 31.67
CA ASN A 249 36.70 -10.06 31.93
C ASN A 249 35.43 -10.59 31.22
N LEU A 250 35.53 -10.85 29.92
CA LEU A 250 34.43 -11.24 29.04
C LEU A 250 33.76 -12.57 29.44
N ASN A 251 34.46 -13.45 30.15
CA ASN A 251 33.95 -14.79 30.47
C ASN A 251 32.94 -14.82 31.63
N TYR A 252 32.91 -13.81 32.51
CA TYR A 252 32.00 -13.81 33.65
C TYR A 252 30.52 -13.83 33.21
N LEU A 253 30.15 -13.03 32.20
CA LEU A 253 28.78 -12.96 31.71
C LEU A 253 28.32 -14.28 31.07
N VAL A 254 29.22 -15.00 30.39
CA VAL A 254 28.95 -16.30 29.76
C VAL A 254 28.75 -17.37 30.83
N THR A 255 29.69 -17.48 31.78
CA THR A 255 29.60 -18.44 32.89
C THR A 255 28.36 -18.19 33.73
N LYS A 256 28.04 -16.92 34.05
CA LYS A 256 26.82 -16.56 34.77
C LYS A 256 25.56 -17.07 34.06
N LYS A 257 25.47 -16.89 32.74
CA LYS A 257 24.32 -17.37 31.96
C LYS A 257 24.19 -18.89 32.00
N ARG A 258 25.31 -19.62 31.90
CA ARG A 258 25.34 -21.09 32.03
C ARG A 258 24.78 -21.54 33.38
N LEU A 259 25.31 -20.98 34.47
CA LEU A 259 24.90 -21.33 35.83
C LEU A 259 23.39 -21.10 36.04
N ILE A 260 22.85 -19.97 35.58
CA ILE A 260 21.41 -19.66 35.67
C ILE A 260 20.58 -20.63 34.81
N MET A 261 21.05 -20.98 33.61
CA MET A 261 20.28 -21.83 32.69
C MET A 261 20.18 -23.29 33.19
N MET A 262 21.19 -23.80 33.88
CA MET A 262 21.19 -25.15 34.45
C MET A 262 20.03 -25.37 35.43
N THR A 263 19.67 -24.35 36.22
CA THR A 263 18.59 -24.42 37.22
C THR A 263 17.23 -23.98 36.68
N LYS A 264 17.18 -23.50 35.44
CA LYS A 264 15.94 -23.01 34.83
C LYS A 264 15.01 -24.17 34.42
N ASN A 265 13.72 -23.97 34.67
CA ASN A 265 12.65 -24.80 34.14
C ASN A 265 11.80 -23.98 33.16
N THR A 266 11.46 -24.58 32.01
CA THR A 266 10.61 -23.94 30.98
C THR A 266 9.36 -24.80 30.76
N SER A 267 8.19 -24.18 30.86
CA SER A 267 6.91 -24.84 30.57
C SER A 267 6.82 -25.23 29.08
N GLN A 268 6.37 -26.45 28.80
CA GLN A 268 6.21 -26.94 27.43
C GLN A 268 5.25 -26.08 26.60
N LYS A 269 4.14 -25.62 27.19
CA LYS A 269 3.17 -24.75 26.48
C LYS A 269 3.80 -23.43 26.08
N LEU A 270 4.53 -22.80 27.00
CA LEU A 270 5.25 -21.55 26.73
C LEU A 270 6.34 -21.76 25.68
N ALA A 271 7.04 -22.91 25.74
CA ALA A 271 8.06 -23.25 24.76
C ALA A 271 7.47 -23.37 23.34
N VAL A 272 6.34 -24.07 23.19
CA VAL A 272 5.66 -24.23 21.89
C VAL A 272 5.19 -22.87 21.37
N LEU A 273 4.58 -22.03 22.21
CA LEU A 273 4.12 -20.70 21.81
C LEU A 273 5.27 -19.84 21.26
N LYS A 274 6.42 -19.82 21.97
CA LYS A 274 7.61 -19.07 21.55
C LYS A 274 8.22 -19.60 20.24
N LYS A 275 8.15 -20.91 19.98
CA LYS A 275 8.58 -21.50 18.70
C LYS A 275 7.67 -21.06 17.56
N ILE A 276 6.36 -21.07 17.77
CA ILE A 276 5.37 -20.65 16.75
C ILE A 276 5.53 -19.15 16.43
N ALA A 277 5.92 -18.32 17.40
CA ALA A 277 6.17 -16.90 17.21
C ALA A 277 7.30 -16.57 16.20
N VAL A 278 8.10 -17.55 15.76
CA VAL A 278 9.06 -17.38 14.65
C VAL A 278 8.35 -17.18 13.31
N VAL A 279 7.21 -17.84 13.10
CA VAL A 279 6.45 -17.81 11.83
C VAL A 279 6.03 -16.39 11.44
N PRO A 280 5.36 -15.58 12.30
CA PRO A 280 4.99 -14.22 11.93
C PRO A 280 6.20 -13.32 11.66
N ILE A 281 7.34 -13.54 12.33
CA ILE A 281 8.57 -12.78 12.08
C ILE A 281 9.10 -13.08 10.67
N LEU A 282 9.15 -14.36 10.31
CA LEU A 282 9.55 -14.78 8.97
C LEU A 282 8.59 -14.24 7.91
N ALA A 283 7.28 -14.36 8.14
CA ALA A 283 6.26 -13.84 7.23
C ALA A 283 6.38 -12.33 7.04
N GLY A 284 6.64 -11.58 8.12
CA GLY A 284 6.86 -10.14 8.05
C GLY A 284 8.11 -9.76 7.24
N LEU A 285 9.20 -10.50 7.39
CA LEU A 285 10.42 -10.28 6.59
C LEU A 285 10.20 -10.60 5.11
N ILE A 286 9.51 -11.70 4.79
CA ILE A 286 9.15 -12.06 3.40
C ILE A 286 8.24 -10.98 2.80
N TYR A 287 7.21 -10.56 3.53
CA TYR A 287 6.29 -9.52 3.08
C TYR A 287 7.02 -8.21 2.78
N PHE A 288 7.95 -7.81 3.66
CA PHE A 288 8.64 -6.52 3.54
C PHE A 288 9.76 -6.52 2.48
N PHE A 289 10.47 -7.63 2.30
CA PHE A 289 11.66 -7.66 1.43
C PHE A 289 11.49 -8.41 0.12
N CYS A 290 10.56 -9.37 0.05
CA CYS A 290 10.38 -10.21 -1.13
C CYS A 290 9.21 -9.77 -2.00
N ILE A 291 8.23 -9.02 -1.48
CA ILE A 291 7.09 -8.59 -2.30
C ILE A 291 7.48 -7.36 -3.10
N GLU A 292 7.45 -7.48 -4.42
CA GLU A 292 7.60 -6.36 -5.35
C GLU A 292 6.29 -6.18 -6.11
N ILE A 293 5.80 -4.94 -6.17
CA ILE A 293 4.61 -4.59 -6.94
C ILE A 293 5.09 -4.21 -8.32
N ILE A 294 4.79 -5.06 -9.30
CA ILE A 294 5.15 -4.80 -10.69
C ILE A 294 3.90 -4.34 -11.42
N ALA A 295 3.96 -3.10 -11.91
CA ALA A 295 3.01 -2.59 -12.89
C ALA A 295 3.27 -3.29 -14.22
N GLN A 296 2.47 -4.30 -14.55
CA GLN A 296 2.55 -4.93 -15.86
C GLN A 296 1.64 -4.15 -16.82
N GLU A 297 2.26 -3.44 -17.74
CA GLU A 297 1.55 -2.82 -18.86
C GLU A 297 0.99 -3.93 -19.74
N LYS A 298 -0.30 -4.22 -19.61
CA LYS A 298 -0.99 -5.00 -20.63
C LYS A 298 -1.24 -4.07 -21.80
N VAL A 299 -0.33 -4.10 -22.78
CA VAL A 299 -0.60 -3.54 -24.10
C VAL A 299 -1.77 -4.32 -24.67
N ILE A 300 -2.94 -3.72 -24.64
CA ILE A 300 -4.07 -4.20 -25.42
C ILE A 300 -3.73 -3.81 -26.86
N ASN A 301 -3.01 -4.68 -27.56
CA ASN A 301 -3.05 -4.67 -29.02
C ASN A 301 -4.49 -5.01 -29.36
N VAL A 302 -5.26 -4.00 -29.76
CA VAL A 302 -6.53 -4.20 -30.46
C VAL A 302 -6.17 -4.74 -31.85
N ASN A 303 -5.65 -5.97 -31.91
CA ASN A 303 -5.95 -6.85 -33.02
C ASN A 303 -7.35 -7.37 -32.73
N SER A 304 -8.34 -6.49 -32.86
CA SER A 304 -9.65 -6.97 -33.27
C SER A 304 -9.37 -7.71 -34.59
N GLU A 305 -9.65 -9.00 -34.61
CA GLU A 305 -10.06 -9.60 -35.87
C GLU A 305 -11.20 -8.71 -36.36
N LEU A 306 -10.88 -7.84 -37.33
CA LEU A 306 -11.85 -7.04 -38.06
C LEU A 306 -12.72 -8.03 -38.83
N LYS A 307 -13.68 -8.64 -38.13
CA LYS A 307 -14.97 -8.88 -38.76
C LYS A 307 -15.48 -7.50 -39.10
N ASN A 308 -15.50 -7.19 -40.39
CA ASN A 308 -16.27 -6.07 -40.92
C ASN A 308 -17.74 -6.28 -40.54
N THR A 309 -18.11 -5.90 -39.32
CA THR A 309 -19.49 -5.78 -38.91
C THR A 309 -20.02 -4.52 -39.56
N GLU A 310 -20.74 -4.71 -40.66
CA GLU A 310 -21.52 -3.64 -41.27
C GLU A 310 -22.44 -2.99 -40.22
N ILE A 311 -22.53 -1.66 -40.28
CA ILE A 311 -23.40 -0.85 -39.44
C ILE A 311 -24.84 -1.10 -39.87
N THR A 312 -25.66 -1.64 -38.98
CA THR A 312 -27.09 -1.91 -39.24
C THR A 312 -27.92 -0.64 -39.03
N GLU A 313 -29.14 -0.59 -39.60
CA GLU A 313 -30.08 0.50 -39.33
C GLU A 313 -30.42 0.63 -37.84
N LYS A 314 -30.46 -0.48 -37.10
CA LYS A 314 -30.65 -0.47 -35.64
C LYS A 314 -29.51 0.25 -34.92
N ASP A 315 -28.27 0.10 -35.39
CA ASP A 315 -27.11 0.80 -34.82
C ASP A 315 -27.20 2.32 -35.04
N LYS A 316 -27.63 2.76 -36.23
CA LYS A 316 -27.82 4.19 -36.54
C LYS A 316 -28.92 4.81 -35.67
N ILE A 317 -30.02 4.09 -35.44
CA ILE A 317 -31.11 4.55 -34.56
C ILE A 317 -30.60 4.63 -33.12
N ARG A 318 -29.85 3.62 -32.65
CA ARG A 318 -29.24 3.62 -31.31
C ARG A 318 -28.31 4.82 -31.11
N ASP A 319 -27.48 5.11 -32.12
CA ASP A 319 -26.53 6.22 -32.06
C ASP A 319 -27.24 7.57 -31.93
N ARG A 320 -28.36 7.78 -32.63
CA ARG A 320 -29.18 8.98 -32.45
C ARG A 320 -29.82 9.03 -31.07
N TYR A 321 -30.38 7.90 -30.64
CA TYR A 321 -31.13 7.80 -29.39
C TYR A 321 -30.27 8.10 -28.16
N TYR A 322 -29.08 7.50 -28.07
CA TYR A 322 -28.16 7.65 -26.94
C TYR A 322 -27.08 8.73 -27.13
N SER A 323 -27.21 9.57 -28.16
CA SER A 323 -26.26 10.66 -28.41
C SER A 323 -26.09 11.59 -27.20
N ASN A 324 -24.84 11.86 -26.84
CA ASN A 324 -24.42 12.68 -25.70
C ASN A 324 -24.85 12.14 -24.33
N VAL A 325 -25.09 10.83 -24.20
CA VAL A 325 -25.43 10.20 -22.93
C VAL A 325 -24.17 9.63 -22.29
N ARG A 326 -23.91 9.93 -21.01
CA ARG A 326 -22.86 9.27 -20.23
C ARG A 326 -23.32 7.88 -19.79
N VAL A 327 -22.53 6.86 -20.08
CA VAL A 327 -22.84 5.46 -19.81
C VAL A 327 -21.96 4.96 -18.68
N ILE A 328 -22.60 4.58 -17.57
CA ILE A 328 -21.92 4.06 -16.38
C ILE A 328 -22.36 2.61 -16.15
N ILE A 329 -21.45 1.65 -16.30
CA ILE A 329 -21.71 0.23 -16.09
C ILE A 329 -20.96 -0.24 -14.84
N ARG A 330 -21.69 -0.80 -13.87
CA ARG A 330 -21.14 -1.28 -12.59
C ARG A 330 -21.30 -2.79 -12.47
N ASP A 331 -20.29 -3.46 -11.95
CA ASP A 331 -20.37 -4.88 -11.59
C ASP A 331 -20.91 -5.03 -10.16
N ASP A 332 -22.11 -5.61 -10.03
CA ASP A 332 -22.80 -5.74 -8.76
C ASP A 332 -22.07 -6.69 -7.80
N SER A 333 -21.27 -7.64 -8.34
CA SER A 333 -20.53 -8.61 -7.53
C SER A 333 -19.32 -8.01 -6.80
N LYS A 334 -18.83 -6.84 -7.25
CA LYS A 334 -17.58 -6.24 -6.73
C LYS A 334 -17.64 -4.74 -6.44
N LYS A 335 -18.78 -4.06 -6.69
CA LYS A 335 -18.89 -2.59 -6.65
C LYS A 335 -17.83 -1.86 -7.51
N VAL A 336 -17.33 -2.52 -8.55
CA VAL A 336 -16.33 -1.95 -9.47
C VAL A 336 -17.05 -1.36 -10.68
N VAL A 337 -16.69 -0.14 -11.06
CA VAL A 337 -17.15 0.50 -12.30
C VAL A 337 -16.35 -0.10 -13.46
N LYS A 338 -17.01 -0.78 -14.40
CA LYS A 338 -16.37 -1.36 -15.59
C LYS A 338 -16.26 -0.35 -16.73
N ILE A 339 -17.28 0.49 -16.90
CA ILE A 339 -17.33 1.51 -17.95
C ILE A 339 -17.89 2.80 -17.33
N ASP A 340 -17.24 3.93 -17.58
CA ASP A 340 -17.73 5.28 -17.25
C ASP A 340 -17.23 6.23 -18.35
N LYS A 341 -18.01 6.32 -19.43
CA LYS A 341 -17.63 6.99 -20.67
C LYS A 341 -18.85 7.65 -21.31
N MET A 342 -18.64 8.60 -22.21
CA MET A 342 -19.70 9.08 -23.10
C MET A 342 -20.08 8.00 -24.12
N TYR A 343 -21.33 8.00 -24.59
CA TYR A 343 -21.83 7.02 -25.57
C TYR A 343 -20.96 6.96 -26.83
N GLU A 344 -20.44 8.11 -27.28
CA GLU A 344 -19.58 8.25 -28.45
C GLU A 344 -18.22 7.56 -28.28
N GLU A 345 -17.78 7.36 -27.04
CA GLU A 345 -16.50 6.73 -26.68
C GLU A 345 -16.61 5.20 -26.52
N LEU A 346 -17.83 4.66 -26.64
CA LEU A 346 -18.08 3.22 -26.61
C LEU A 346 -17.81 2.57 -27.96
N THR A 347 -17.22 1.38 -27.92
CA THR A 347 -17.09 0.51 -29.09
C THR A 347 -18.46 0.03 -29.57
N LEU A 348 -18.56 -0.36 -30.85
CA LEU A 348 -19.80 -0.89 -31.42
C LEU A 348 -20.30 -2.14 -30.66
N GLU A 349 -19.39 -2.97 -30.16
CA GLU A 349 -19.72 -4.16 -29.36
C GLU A 349 -20.27 -3.78 -27.99
N GLU A 350 -19.65 -2.84 -27.28
CA GLU A 350 -20.16 -2.33 -25.99
C GLU A 350 -21.55 -1.71 -26.16
N LYS A 351 -21.76 -0.93 -27.23
CA LYS A 351 -23.06 -0.35 -27.58
C LYS A 351 -24.11 -1.44 -27.81
N ARG A 352 -23.79 -2.48 -28.58
CA ARG A 352 -24.72 -3.60 -28.85
C ARG A 352 -24.97 -4.45 -27.62
N LEU A 353 -23.98 -4.65 -26.76
CA LEU A 353 -24.08 -5.51 -25.58
C LEU A 353 -24.89 -4.86 -24.45
N HIS A 354 -24.69 -3.56 -24.22
CA HIS A 354 -25.23 -2.87 -23.05
C HIS A 354 -26.39 -1.93 -23.37
N LEU A 355 -26.55 -1.49 -24.62
CA LEU A 355 -27.52 -0.47 -25.02
C LEU A 355 -28.42 -0.95 -26.16
N ASP A 356 -28.82 -2.23 -26.15
CA ASP A 356 -29.65 -2.80 -27.22
C ASP A 356 -31.10 -2.27 -27.23
N PHE A 357 -31.57 -1.76 -26.10
CA PHE A 357 -32.94 -1.25 -25.97
C PHE A 357 -33.10 0.11 -26.64
N ILE A 358 -34.09 0.22 -27.54
CA ILE A 358 -34.54 1.47 -28.13
C ILE A 358 -36.07 1.42 -28.06
N PRO A 359 -36.75 2.38 -27.40
CA PRO A 359 -38.20 2.38 -27.36
C PRO A 359 -38.79 2.63 -28.75
N GLU A 360 -39.91 1.99 -29.05
CA GLU A 360 -40.67 2.23 -30.28
C GLU A 360 -41.49 3.53 -30.18
N ALA A 361 -41.90 4.06 -31.34
CA ALA A 361 -42.80 5.20 -31.40
C ALA A 361 -44.16 4.83 -30.76
N ILE A 362 -44.57 5.60 -29.75
CA ILE A 362 -45.89 5.43 -29.13
C ILE A 362 -46.93 5.94 -30.12
N ASN A 363 -47.75 5.03 -30.65
CA ASN A 363 -48.85 5.37 -31.55
C ASN A 363 -50.05 5.93 -30.80
N GLU A 364 -50.82 6.79 -31.47
CA GLU A 364 -52.09 7.29 -30.93
C GLU A 364 -53.03 6.11 -30.64
N LYS A 365 -53.66 6.14 -29.47
CA LYS A 365 -54.61 5.11 -29.04
C LYS A 365 -55.83 5.82 -28.46
N LYS A 366 -56.74 6.19 -29.36
CA LYS A 366 -57.92 6.98 -29.04
C LYS A 366 -58.78 6.29 -27.99
N VAL A 367 -59.29 7.08 -27.05
CA VAL A 367 -60.19 6.62 -26.01
C VAL A 367 -61.59 6.52 -26.60
N THR A 368 -62.17 5.31 -26.65
CA THR A 368 -63.55 5.13 -27.15
C THR A 368 -64.57 5.59 -26.11
N ASN A 369 -65.75 6.01 -26.55
CA ASN A 369 -66.82 6.45 -25.63
C ASN A 369 -67.23 5.34 -24.65
N GLU A 370 -67.29 4.09 -25.12
CA GLU A 370 -67.62 2.93 -24.28
C GLU A 370 -66.57 2.71 -23.18
N PHE A 371 -65.28 2.72 -23.56
CA PHE A 371 -64.19 2.57 -22.62
C PHE A 371 -64.11 3.73 -21.63
N TYR A 372 -64.31 4.97 -22.11
CA TYR A 372 -64.33 6.15 -21.27
C TYR A 372 -65.47 6.12 -20.24
N ASN A 373 -66.69 5.80 -20.67
CA ASN A 373 -67.85 5.71 -19.77
C ASN A 373 -67.63 4.64 -18.69
N LYS A 374 -66.98 3.52 -19.02
CA LYS A 374 -66.59 2.49 -18.06
C LYS A 374 -65.62 3.01 -16.98
N LEU A 375 -64.70 3.90 -17.35
CA LEU A 375 -63.78 4.54 -16.39
C LEU A 375 -64.52 5.55 -15.50
N VAL A 376 -65.46 6.32 -16.05
CA VAL A 376 -66.26 7.30 -15.28
C VAL A 376 -67.20 6.61 -14.29
N SER A 377 -67.83 5.50 -14.67
CA SER A 377 -68.86 4.83 -13.86
C SER A 377 -68.32 3.84 -12.82
N SER A 378 -67.02 3.50 -12.87
CA SER A 378 -66.43 2.49 -11.98
C SER A 378 -65.62 3.14 -10.86
N ASN A 379 -65.98 2.86 -9.60
CA ASN A 379 -65.17 3.23 -8.44
C ASN A 379 -64.04 2.23 -8.14
N ASP A 380 -64.01 1.09 -8.86
CA ASP A 380 -63.09 -0.01 -8.64
C ASP A 380 -61.85 0.04 -9.55
N ILE A 381 -61.76 1.03 -10.46
CA ILE A 381 -60.66 1.20 -11.41
C ILE A 381 -59.88 2.47 -11.07
N ALA A 382 -58.59 2.35 -10.81
CA ALA A 382 -57.72 3.51 -10.62
C ALA A 382 -57.42 4.19 -11.97
N VAL A 383 -57.62 5.51 -12.03
CA VAL A 383 -57.34 6.31 -13.23
C VAL A 383 -56.33 7.41 -12.94
N ARG A 384 -55.44 7.63 -13.91
CA ARG A 384 -54.48 8.73 -13.94
C ARG A 384 -54.70 9.58 -15.18
N ILE A 385 -54.50 10.90 -15.05
CA ILE A 385 -54.32 11.81 -16.18
C ILE A 385 -52.88 12.30 -16.16
N ASN A 386 -52.15 12.14 -17.27
CA ASN A 386 -50.76 12.61 -17.39
C ASN A 386 -49.89 12.15 -16.19
N GLU A 387 -49.99 10.87 -15.85
CA GLU A 387 -49.29 10.22 -14.72
C GLU A 387 -49.77 10.60 -13.30
N THR A 388 -50.68 11.58 -13.17
CA THR A 388 -51.23 12.03 -11.89
C THR A 388 -52.52 11.27 -11.54
N PRO A 389 -52.63 10.66 -10.35
CA PRO A 389 -53.87 10.02 -9.89
C PRO A 389 -55.01 11.02 -9.75
N ILE A 390 -56.21 10.63 -10.19
CA ILE A 390 -57.43 11.43 -10.03
C ILE A 390 -58.58 10.57 -9.51
N LYS A 391 -59.63 11.21 -8.99
CA LYS A 391 -60.90 10.53 -8.71
C LYS A 391 -61.67 10.33 -10.01
N ASN A 392 -62.30 9.17 -10.20
CA ASN A 392 -63.03 8.86 -11.44
C ASN A 392 -64.19 9.82 -11.72
N SER A 393 -64.82 10.38 -10.68
CA SER A 393 -65.83 11.43 -10.83
C SER A 393 -65.30 12.69 -11.53
N GLU A 394 -64.00 13.00 -11.38
CA GLU A 394 -63.38 14.17 -12.01
C GLU A 394 -63.15 13.98 -13.51
N LEU A 395 -63.21 12.75 -14.03
CA LEU A 395 -63.16 12.50 -15.47
C LEU A 395 -64.30 13.19 -16.20
N SER A 396 -65.49 13.32 -15.58
CA SER A 396 -66.65 14.01 -16.18
C SER A 396 -66.40 15.45 -16.66
N LYS A 397 -65.29 16.07 -16.23
CA LYS A 397 -64.84 17.39 -16.69
C LYS A 397 -64.15 17.36 -18.07
N TYR A 398 -63.84 16.18 -18.59
CA TYR A 398 -63.14 15.95 -19.84
C TYR A 398 -64.06 15.27 -20.85
N LYS A 399 -63.65 15.27 -22.11
CA LYS A 399 -64.23 14.49 -23.19
C LYS A 399 -63.24 13.39 -23.61
N PRO A 400 -63.72 12.25 -24.14
CA PRO A 400 -62.85 11.22 -24.70
C PRO A 400 -61.85 11.77 -25.75
N THR A 401 -62.26 12.79 -26.50
CA THR A 401 -61.45 13.49 -27.52
C THR A 401 -60.30 14.31 -26.94
N ASP A 402 -60.29 14.57 -25.63
CA ASP A 402 -59.22 15.33 -24.98
C ASP A 402 -57.95 14.48 -24.78
N PHE A 403 -58.08 13.16 -24.98
CA PHE A 403 -57.02 12.18 -24.78
C PHE A 403 -56.57 11.55 -26.11
N LYS A 404 -55.25 11.55 -26.31
CA LYS A 404 -54.61 11.08 -27.55
C LYS A 404 -54.11 9.65 -27.45
N HIS A 405 -53.84 9.21 -26.22
CA HIS A 405 -53.36 7.88 -25.93
C HIS A 405 -53.85 7.43 -24.54
N HIS A 406 -53.98 6.13 -24.38
CA HIS A 406 -54.17 5.51 -23.08
C HIS A 406 -53.34 4.23 -22.94
N THR A 407 -52.90 3.95 -21.73
CA THR A 407 -52.21 2.70 -21.37
C THR A 407 -52.73 2.18 -20.04
N TYR A 408 -52.37 0.95 -19.71
CA TYR A 408 -52.65 0.36 -18.40
C TYR A 408 -51.39 -0.28 -17.84
N THR A 409 -51.21 -0.15 -16.53
CA THR A 409 -50.07 -0.72 -15.82
C THR A 409 -50.57 -1.54 -14.65
N ARG A 410 -50.01 -2.74 -14.50
CA ARG A 410 -50.34 -3.63 -13.38
C ARG A 410 -49.88 -3.00 -12.06
N MET A 411 -50.78 -2.98 -11.08
CA MET A 411 -50.52 -2.44 -9.76
C MET A 411 -49.93 -3.52 -8.85
N TYR A 412 -48.84 -3.20 -8.16
CA TYR A 412 -48.36 -3.99 -7.03
C TYR A 412 -49.03 -3.43 -5.77
N ARG A 413 -49.79 -4.27 -5.04
CA ARG A 413 -50.56 -3.84 -3.85
C ARG A 413 -49.61 -3.34 -2.76
N ARG A 414 -49.40 -2.02 -2.67
CA ARG A 414 -48.70 -1.35 -1.57
C ARG A 414 -49.45 -0.10 -1.14
N GLY A 415 -49.75 -0.03 0.16
CA GLY A 415 -49.97 1.19 0.95
C GLY A 415 -51.24 2.00 0.69
N ASP A 416 -51.37 2.60 -0.48
CA ASP A 416 -52.00 3.93 -0.56
C ASP A 416 -53.41 3.92 -1.19
N LEU A 417 -53.96 2.75 -1.51
CA LEU A 417 -55.28 2.62 -2.14
C LEU A 417 -56.07 1.46 -1.50
N LYS A 418 -56.46 1.61 -0.23
CA LYS A 418 -57.47 0.75 0.39
C LYS A 418 -58.84 1.03 -0.25
N GLY A 419 -59.35 0.09 -1.05
CA GLY A 419 -60.73 0.12 -1.56
C GLY A 419 -60.89 -0.11 -3.07
N ILE A 420 -59.81 -0.13 -3.86
CA ILE A 420 -59.85 -0.33 -5.32
C ILE A 420 -59.59 -1.81 -5.64
N LYS A 421 -60.52 -2.48 -6.34
CA LYS A 421 -60.44 -3.91 -6.65
C LYS A 421 -59.61 -4.25 -7.90
N SER A 422 -59.35 -3.30 -8.80
CA SER A 422 -58.61 -3.55 -10.04
C SER A 422 -57.12 -3.79 -9.81
N ASP A 423 -56.58 -4.84 -10.43
CA ASP A 423 -55.14 -5.14 -10.45
C ASP A 423 -54.35 -4.23 -11.42
N TYR A 424 -55.03 -3.29 -12.10
CA TYR A 424 -54.44 -2.36 -13.05
C TYR A 424 -54.95 -0.93 -12.80
N HIS A 425 -54.09 0.05 -13.07
CA HIS A 425 -54.53 1.43 -13.27
C HIS A 425 -54.44 1.79 -14.74
N TYR A 426 -55.35 2.64 -15.20
CA TYR A 426 -55.32 3.22 -16.54
C TYR A 426 -54.76 4.63 -16.48
N THR A 427 -53.87 4.96 -17.41
CA THR A 427 -53.37 6.33 -17.59
C THR A 427 -53.88 6.86 -18.91
N LEU A 428 -54.61 7.97 -18.87
CA LEU A 428 -55.07 8.73 -20.03
C LEU A 428 -54.11 9.91 -20.24
N TYR A 429 -53.61 10.08 -21.46
CA TYR A 429 -52.70 11.16 -21.80
C TYR A 429 -53.43 12.20 -22.65
N THR A 430 -53.42 13.45 -22.19
CA THR A 430 -54.05 14.55 -22.92
C THR A 430 -53.33 14.82 -24.23
N ASN A 431 -54.00 15.48 -25.18
CA ASN A 431 -53.40 15.85 -26.47
C ASN A 431 -52.06 16.59 -26.30
N ASP A 432 -52.02 17.62 -25.46
CA ASP A 432 -50.80 18.41 -25.19
C ASP A 432 -49.68 17.57 -24.58
N TYR A 433 -49.99 16.77 -23.56
CA TYR A 433 -48.99 15.94 -22.89
C TYR A 433 -48.43 14.87 -23.82
N PHE A 434 -49.27 14.24 -24.64
CA PHE A 434 -48.84 13.26 -25.61
C PHE A 434 -47.88 13.86 -26.64
N ASP A 435 -48.24 15.02 -27.22
CA ASP A 435 -47.41 15.68 -28.23
C ASP A 435 -46.08 16.17 -27.64
N LYS A 436 -46.08 16.64 -26.39
CA LYS A 436 -44.89 17.19 -25.72
C LYS A 436 -43.95 16.13 -25.16
N HIS A 437 -44.47 15.04 -24.60
CA HIS A 437 -43.69 14.11 -23.78
C HIS A 437 -43.63 12.67 -24.30
N LEU A 438 -44.58 12.23 -25.13
CA LEU A 438 -44.68 10.81 -25.54
C LEU A 438 -44.36 10.59 -27.03
N LYS A 439 -44.89 11.45 -27.91
CA LYS A 439 -44.80 11.32 -29.37
C LYS A 439 -43.36 11.12 -29.85
N ASN A 440 -42.44 11.92 -29.32
CA ASN A 440 -41.04 11.96 -29.77
C ASN A 440 -40.05 11.34 -28.77
N ASN A 441 -40.52 10.68 -27.70
CA ASN A 441 -39.63 10.12 -26.68
C ASN A 441 -38.76 8.96 -27.19
N HIS A 442 -39.10 8.39 -28.35
CA HIS A 442 -38.30 7.38 -29.03
C HIS A 442 -37.13 7.94 -29.86
N LEU A 443 -37.06 9.27 -30.04
CA LEU A 443 -36.04 9.90 -30.88
C LEU A 443 -34.75 10.20 -30.10
N LYS A 444 -34.85 10.44 -28.79
CA LYS A 444 -33.70 10.77 -27.94
C LYS A 444 -33.94 10.30 -26.51
N PHE A 445 -32.90 9.75 -25.90
CA PHE A 445 -32.91 9.40 -24.49
C PHE A 445 -32.99 10.67 -23.64
N GLY A 446 -33.94 10.70 -22.71
CA GLY A 446 -34.29 11.94 -21.97
C GLY A 446 -33.30 12.39 -20.90
N ASN A 447 -32.31 11.55 -20.55
CA ASN A 447 -31.36 11.84 -19.47
C ASN A 447 -29.92 11.92 -19.98
N ASP A 448 -29.11 12.76 -19.34
CA ASP A 448 -27.69 12.93 -19.69
C ASP A 448 -26.81 11.75 -19.23
N THR A 449 -27.34 10.85 -18.40
CA THR A 449 -26.60 9.70 -17.88
C THR A 449 -27.49 8.47 -17.76
N ILE A 450 -26.99 7.33 -18.21
CA ILE A 450 -27.57 6.00 -17.98
C ILE A 450 -26.65 5.18 -17.09
N LYS A 451 -27.22 4.56 -16.06
CA LYS A 451 -26.52 3.67 -15.13
C LYS A 451 -27.04 2.24 -15.32
N ILE A 452 -26.16 1.33 -15.69
CA ILE A 452 -26.47 -0.09 -15.89
C ILE A 452 -25.74 -0.88 -14.81
N ILE A 453 -26.49 -1.63 -14.01
CA ILE A 453 -25.94 -2.52 -13.00
C ILE A 453 -25.89 -3.91 -13.62
N GLY A 454 -24.68 -4.47 -13.74
CA GLY A 454 -24.43 -5.75 -14.37
C GLY A 454 -24.94 -6.88 -13.49
N VAL A 455 -26.09 -7.44 -13.87
CA VAL A 455 -26.54 -8.74 -13.38
C VAL A 455 -25.83 -9.82 -14.22
N ASN A 456 -25.32 -10.86 -13.55
CA ASN A 456 -24.64 -11.99 -14.19
C ASN A 456 -25.52 -12.59 -15.30
N TYR A 457 -25.02 -12.59 -16.54
CA TYR A 457 -25.79 -12.95 -17.75
C TYR A 457 -26.26 -14.43 -17.76
N LYS A 458 -25.70 -15.28 -16.87
CA LYS A 458 -26.16 -16.67 -16.70
C LYS A 458 -27.48 -16.80 -15.92
N ASP A 459 -27.88 -15.80 -15.15
CA ASP A 459 -29.10 -15.85 -14.31
C ASP A 459 -30.24 -14.94 -14.81
N ALA A 460 -29.98 -14.11 -15.84
CA ALA A 460 -30.92 -13.09 -16.30
C ALA A 460 -31.85 -13.58 -17.41
N LYS A 461 -32.72 -14.55 -17.12
CA LYS A 461 -34.06 -14.55 -17.72
C LYS A 461 -34.97 -13.78 -16.78
N SER A 462 -35.36 -12.58 -17.22
CA SER A 462 -36.18 -11.59 -16.50
C SER A 462 -35.44 -10.87 -15.36
N TYR A 463 -35.36 -9.55 -15.49
CA TYR A 463 -35.05 -8.49 -14.50
C TYR A 463 -33.96 -7.53 -15.00
N VAL A 464 -34.36 -6.62 -15.91
CA VAL A 464 -33.73 -5.31 -16.03
C VAL A 464 -34.54 -4.37 -15.15
N ALA A 465 -34.04 -4.09 -13.95
CA ALA A 465 -34.61 -3.06 -13.09
C ALA A 465 -34.12 -1.70 -13.60
N TYR A 466 -34.99 -0.97 -14.31
CA TYR A 466 -34.76 0.43 -14.64
C TYR A 466 -34.91 1.27 -13.36
N GLU A 467 -33.80 1.62 -12.71
CA GLU A 467 -33.82 2.70 -11.72
C GLU A 467 -33.82 4.04 -12.45
N THR A 468 -35.00 4.55 -12.77
CA THR A 468 -35.21 5.96 -13.11
C THR A 468 -35.17 6.78 -11.82
N LYS A 469 -33.97 7.22 -11.41
CA LYS A 469 -33.88 8.32 -10.43
C LYS A 469 -34.03 9.64 -11.17
N SER A 470 -35.11 10.33 -10.82
CA SER A 470 -35.40 11.73 -11.12
C SER A 470 -34.15 12.60 -11.00
N ASN A 471 -34.02 13.49 -11.98
CA ASN A 471 -32.94 14.41 -12.22
C ASN A 471 -32.63 15.28 -10.99
N THR A 472 -31.58 14.94 -10.24
CA THR A 472 -30.89 15.88 -9.37
C THR A 472 -29.45 16.00 -9.85
N LYS A 473 -29.13 17.16 -10.45
CA LYS A 473 -27.80 17.65 -10.82
C LYS A 473 -26.72 17.01 -9.92
N ASN A 474 -25.80 16.24 -10.50
CA ASN A 474 -24.73 15.57 -9.76
C ASN A 474 -23.75 16.66 -9.27
N GLN A 475 -24.01 17.22 -8.09
CA GLN A 475 -23.31 18.38 -7.52
C GLN A 475 -21.81 18.05 -7.33
N LYS A 476 -20.90 18.85 -7.90
CA LYS A 476 -19.44 18.65 -7.73
C LYS A 476 -19.09 18.74 -6.24
N ILE A 477 -18.22 17.88 -5.72
CA ILE A 477 -17.79 17.94 -4.31
C ILE A 477 -16.35 18.46 -4.26
N ILE A 478 -16.10 19.46 -3.42
CA ILE A 478 -14.76 20.02 -3.17
C ILE A 478 -14.44 19.80 -1.70
N VAL A 479 -13.24 19.31 -1.41
CA VAL A 479 -12.77 19.12 -0.04
C VAL A 479 -11.77 20.20 0.30
N ILE A 480 -12.00 20.88 1.43
CA ILE A 480 -11.03 21.81 2.03
C ILE A 480 -10.48 21.14 3.29
N ASP A 481 -9.19 20.88 3.27
CA ASP A 481 -8.47 20.32 4.41
C ASP A 481 -7.77 21.42 5.19
N ALA A 482 -8.15 21.63 6.45
CA ALA A 482 -7.45 22.55 7.34
C ALA A 482 -6.28 21.80 8.00
N GLY A 483 -5.04 22.15 7.64
CA GLY A 483 -3.84 21.50 8.15
C GLY A 483 -3.77 21.44 9.68
N HIS A 484 -3.02 20.47 10.21
CA HIS A 484 -2.78 20.29 11.65
C HIS A 484 -4.08 20.14 12.46
N GLY A 485 -4.04 20.45 13.76
CA GLY A 485 -5.19 20.46 14.67
C GLY A 485 -4.89 19.78 16.01
N GLY A 486 -5.49 20.27 17.08
CA GLY A 486 -5.41 19.67 18.41
C GLY A 486 -3.98 19.64 18.95
N LYS A 487 -3.37 18.46 19.06
CA LYS A 487 -2.00 18.27 19.57
C LYS A 487 -0.90 18.68 18.58
N ASP A 488 -1.25 18.82 17.31
CA ASP A 488 -0.35 19.30 16.28
C ASP A 488 -0.77 20.73 15.94
N HIS A 489 0.05 21.72 16.30
CA HIS A 489 -0.32 23.12 16.12
C HIS A 489 0.12 23.69 14.77
N GLY A 490 0.97 22.98 14.03
CA GLY A 490 1.73 23.52 12.90
C GLY A 490 2.75 24.57 13.34
N ALA A 491 3.05 25.50 12.44
CA ALA A 491 3.87 26.65 12.75
C ALA A 491 3.24 27.51 13.87
N LYS A 492 4.08 27.93 14.82
CA LYS A 492 3.69 28.75 15.97
C LYS A 492 4.63 29.93 16.11
N ILE A 493 4.09 31.15 16.08
CA ILE A 493 4.80 32.39 16.38
C ILE A 493 3.99 33.15 17.43
N ASN A 494 4.58 33.34 18.61
CA ASN A 494 3.90 33.91 19.79
C ASN A 494 2.63 33.10 20.14
N GLU A 495 1.46 33.75 20.12
CA GLU A 495 0.16 33.14 20.42
C GLU A 495 -0.58 32.65 19.17
N GLU A 496 -0.06 32.95 17.98
CA GLU A 496 -0.66 32.57 16.70
C GLU A 496 -0.28 31.13 16.34
N LEU A 497 -1.29 30.29 16.13
CA LEU A 497 -1.16 28.89 15.76
C LEU A 497 -1.69 28.68 14.35
N GLU A 498 -0.88 28.07 13.49
CA GLU A 498 -1.29 27.73 12.12
C GLU A 498 -2.61 26.99 12.08
N SER A 499 -2.73 25.91 12.87
CA SER A 499 -3.94 25.08 13.03
C SER A 499 -5.24 25.88 13.19
N LYS A 500 -5.23 26.95 14.01
CA LYS A 500 -6.41 27.79 14.27
C LYS A 500 -6.71 28.75 13.12
N ILE A 501 -5.66 29.30 12.50
CA ILE A 501 -5.81 30.26 11.40
C ILE A 501 -6.37 29.53 10.16
N VAL A 502 -5.82 28.38 9.81
CA VAL A 502 -6.28 27.60 8.64
C VAL A 502 -7.67 26.99 8.85
N GLU A 503 -8.04 26.66 10.09
CA GLU A 503 -9.42 26.29 10.43
C GLU A 503 -10.39 27.45 10.22
N SER A 504 -10.04 28.63 10.75
CA SER A 504 -10.85 29.84 10.57
C SER A 504 -11.05 30.16 9.09
N LEU A 505 -9.99 30.03 8.29
CA LEU A 505 -10.05 30.24 6.85
C LEU A 505 -10.92 29.20 6.15
N ALA A 506 -10.77 27.90 6.47
CA ALA A 506 -11.59 26.83 5.91
C ALA A 506 -13.09 27.02 6.21
N LYS A 507 -13.44 27.42 7.44
CA LYS A 507 -14.81 27.75 7.84
C LYS A 507 -15.39 28.91 7.06
N LYS A 508 -14.60 29.98 6.85
CA LYS A 508 -15.02 31.12 6.03
C LYS A 508 -15.27 30.71 4.57
N ILE A 509 -14.38 29.91 3.98
CA ILE A 509 -14.57 29.39 2.60
C ILE A 509 -15.87 28.56 2.51
N LYS A 510 -16.12 27.65 3.46
CA LYS A 510 -17.34 26.84 3.48
C LYS A 510 -18.60 27.68 3.71
N ALA A 511 -18.52 28.72 4.54
CA ALA A 511 -19.66 29.61 4.81
C ALA A 511 -20.12 30.41 3.58
N LEU A 512 -19.22 30.65 2.61
CA LEU A 512 -19.56 31.29 1.33
C LEU A 512 -20.34 30.36 0.38
N ASN A 513 -20.29 29.04 0.60
CA ASN A 513 -20.91 28.02 -0.26
C ASN A 513 -22.43 27.86 0.00
N VAL A 514 -23.19 28.95 -0.17
CA VAL A 514 -24.65 28.96 -0.07
C VAL A 514 -25.26 28.98 -1.48
N ASN A 515 -25.98 27.92 -1.86
CA ASN A 515 -26.67 27.77 -3.17
C ASN A 515 -25.76 27.76 -4.41
N GLU A 516 -24.72 26.92 -4.43
CA GLU A 516 -23.83 26.76 -5.58
C GLU A 516 -23.91 25.37 -6.23
N ASP A 517 -23.45 25.29 -7.49
CA ASP A 517 -23.40 24.06 -8.31
C ASP A 517 -22.39 23.01 -7.78
N PHE A 518 -21.68 23.33 -6.70
CA PHE A 518 -20.76 22.44 -5.98
C PHE A 518 -20.93 22.53 -4.46
N LYS A 519 -20.54 21.46 -3.76
CA LYS A 519 -20.60 21.31 -2.30
C LYS A 519 -19.20 21.32 -1.71
N ILE A 520 -18.97 22.12 -0.69
CA ILE A 520 -17.71 22.13 0.09
C ILE A 520 -17.84 21.26 1.34
N ILE A 521 -16.88 20.36 1.55
CA ILE A 521 -16.75 19.51 2.74
C ILE A 521 -15.42 19.81 3.44
N LEU A 522 -15.43 19.99 4.76
CA LEU A 522 -14.20 20.09 5.57
C LEU A 522 -13.82 18.71 6.12
N LEU A 523 -12.51 18.41 6.21
CA LEU A 523 -12.05 17.17 6.86
C LEU A 523 -12.08 17.24 8.40
N ARG A 524 -12.09 18.46 8.95
CA ARG A 524 -12.37 18.76 10.37
C ARG A 524 -13.17 20.07 10.47
N GLU A 525 -14.10 20.12 11.42
CA GLU A 525 -14.97 21.29 11.67
C GLU A 525 -14.53 22.11 12.89
N ASP A 526 -13.47 21.68 13.59
CA ASP A 526 -12.93 22.29 14.81
C ASP A 526 -11.42 22.01 14.91
N ASP A 527 -10.77 22.49 15.99
CA ASP A 527 -9.34 22.31 16.28
C ASP A 527 -9.00 20.88 16.77
N SER A 528 -9.61 19.86 16.16
CA SER A 528 -9.34 18.45 16.43
C SER A 528 -8.16 17.93 15.62
N PHE A 529 -7.39 17.02 16.22
CA PHE A 529 -6.30 16.33 15.53
C PHE A 529 -6.85 15.20 14.63
N VAL A 530 -6.58 15.28 13.32
CA VAL A 530 -6.87 14.21 12.35
C VAL A 530 -5.56 13.77 11.69
N SER A 531 -5.25 12.47 11.71
CA SER A 531 -4.02 11.91 11.13
C SER A 531 -4.00 12.00 9.60
N LEU A 532 -2.80 12.04 8.99
CA LEU A 532 -2.65 12.13 7.53
C LEU A 532 -3.30 10.95 6.78
N SER A 533 -3.19 9.73 7.32
CA SER A 533 -3.85 8.54 6.76
C SER A 533 -5.37 8.63 6.82
N GLU A 534 -5.92 9.13 7.92
CA GLU A 534 -7.36 9.31 8.06
C GLU A 534 -7.90 10.39 7.10
N ARG A 535 -7.16 11.49 6.91
CA ARG A 535 -7.50 12.53 5.93
C ARG A 535 -7.58 11.95 4.51
N VAL A 536 -6.56 11.20 4.09
CA VAL A 536 -6.52 10.56 2.77
C VAL A 536 -7.64 9.53 2.60
N ASN A 537 -7.93 8.72 3.62
CA ASN A 537 -9.03 7.76 3.56
C ASN A 537 -10.38 8.48 3.35
N LYS A 538 -10.65 9.54 4.13
CA LYS A 538 -11.86 10.36 3.96
C LYS A 538 -11.94 11.00 2.59
N ILE A 539 -10.84 11.58 2.09
CA ILE A 539 -10.76 12.14 0.73
C ILE A 539 -11.14 11.08 -0.30
N ASN A 540 -10.52 9.92 -0.25
CA ASN A 540 -10.72 8.86 -1.23
C ASN A 540 -12.12 8.23 -1.14
N GLU A 541 -12.73 8.19 0.05
CA GLU A 541 -14.13 7.78 0.24
C GLU A 541 -15.13 8.81 -0.30
N ILE A 542 -14.86 10.11 -0.12
CA ILE A 542 -15.68 11.21 -0.64
C ILE A 542 -15.59 11.28 -2.17
N ASN A 543 -14.42 10.92 -2.74
CA ASN A 543 -14.10 11.03 -4.16
C ASN A 543 -14.40 12.44 -4.74
N PRO A 544 -13.80 13.51 -4.18
CA PRO A 544 -14.08 14.87 -4.58
C PRO A 544 -13.48 15.21 -5.94
N SER A 545 -14.00 16.28 -6.56
CA SER A 545 -13.47 16.85 -7.80
C SER A 545 -12.15 17.62 -7.61
N LEU A 546 -11.89 18.09 -6.38
CA LEU A 546 -10.68 18.80 -5.98
C LEU A 546 -10.50 18.75 -4.45
N VAL A 547 -9.25 18.64 -4.00
CA VAL A 547 -8.82 18.85 -2.61
C VAL A 547 -7.88 20.05 -2.53
N ILE A 548 -8.15 20.96 -1.60
CA ILE A 548 -7.21 22.03 -1.21
C ILE A 548 -6.85 21.86 0.27
N SER A 549 -5.58 21.58 0.55
CA SER A 549 -5.02 21.49 1.91
C SER A 549 -4.40 22.83 2.29
N LEU A 550 -5.01 23.54 3.25
CA LEU A 550 -4.59 24.86 3.70
C LEU A 550 -3.54 24.77 4.80
N HIS A 551 -2.42 25.47 4.60
CA HIS A 551 -1.29 25.57 5.51
C HIS A 551 -0.76 27.00 5.56
N LEU A 552 0.14 27.28 6.51
CA LEU A 552 0.94 28.50 6.59
C LEU A 552 2.41 28.12 6.66
N ASN A 553 3.27 28.88 5.98
CA ASN A 553 4.70 28.62 6.02
C ASN A 553 5.35 29.31 7.25
N ALA A 554 6.54 28.87 7.63
CA ALA A 554 7.42 29.57 8.55
C ALA A 554 8.88 29.32 8.14
N SER A 555 9.66 30.39 8.04
CA SER A 555 11.06 30.36 7.63
C SER A 555 11.94 31.06 8.66
N THR A 556 13.21 30.67 8.73
CA THR A 556 14.22 31.41 9.51
C THR A 556 14.54 32.75 8.87
N ASN A 557 14.31 32.90 7.57
CA ASN A 557 14.40 34.17 6.87
C ASN A 557 13.06 34.91 6.97
N ILE A 558 12.94 35.82 7.93
CA ILE A 558 11.72 36.61 8.19
C ILE A 558 11.26 37.49 7.02
N LYS A 559 12.09 37.68 5.98
CA LYS A 559 11.74 38.43 4.77
C LYS A 559 10.98 37.59 3.73
N GLU A 560 10.99 36.26 3.83
CA GLU A 560 10.20 35.40 2.94
C GLU A 560 8.71 35.62 3.19
N ASN A 561 7.95 35.81 2.12
CA ASN A 561 6.53 36.11 2.18
C ASN A 561 5.78 35.54 0.97
N GLY A 562 4.46 35.58 1.02
CA GLY A 562 3.59 35.25 -0.09
C GLY A 562 3.03 33.82 -0.10
N VAL A 563 2.33 33.51 -1.19
CA VAL A 563 1.56 32.27 -1.36
C VAL A 563 2.36 31.27 -2.17
N ASN A 564 2.53 30.06 -1.64
CA ASN A 564 3.16 28.94 -2.34
C ASN A 564 2.18 27.76 -2.43
N ALA A 565 2.42 26.87 -3.38
CA ALA A 565 1.65 25.63 -3.47
C ALA A 565 2.55 24.43 -3.74
N TYR A 566 2.08 23.27 -3.32
CA TYR A 566 2.73 21.99 -3.55
C TYR A 566 1.78 21.03 -4.23
N VAL A 567 2.33 20.32 -5.21
CA VAL A 567 1.69 19.22 -5.94
C VAL A 567 2.63 18.02 -5.91
N SER A 568 2.15 16.83 -6.23
CA SER A 568 3.00 15.63 -6.27
C SER A 568 2.96 14.99 -7.64
N SER A 569 4.11 14.84 -8.30
CA SER A 569 4.23 14.09 -9.57
C SER A 569 3.85 12.62 -9.47
N GLN A 570 3.70 12.10 -8.24
CA GLN A 570 3.25 10.74 -7.97
C GLN A 570 1.72 10.60 -7.88
N ASN A 571 0.97 11.71 -7.95
CA ASN A 571 -0.49 11.69 -8.03
C ASN A 571 -0.93 11.57 -9.50
N GLU A 572 -1.84 10.65 -9.81
CA GLU A 572 -2.40 10.43 -11.15
C GLU A 572 -3.00 11.69 -11.78
N PHE A 573 -3.41 12.67 -10.97
CA PHE A 573 -4.00 13.94 -11.37
C PHE A 573 -3.01 15.11 -11.36
N TYR A 574 -1.69 14.84 -11.41
CA TYR A 574 -0.62 15.84 -11.31
C TYR A 574 -0.82 17.06 -12.21
N GLU A 575 -1.07 16.88 -13.51
CA GLU A 575 -1.24 17.99 -14.46
C GLU A 575 -2.41 18.92 -14.06
N LYS A 576 -3.54 18.32 -13.66
CA LYS A 576 -4.71 19.08 -13.20
C LYS A 576 -4.43 19.78 -11.88
N SER A 577 -3.72 19.13 -10.95
CA SER A 577 -3.25 19.74 -9.71
C SER A 577 -2.30 20.91 -9.98
N LEU A 578 -1.36 20.78 -10.91
CA LEU A 578 -0.38 21.80 -11.27
C LEU A 578 -1.07 23.04 -11.87
N ILE A 579 -2.00 22.85 -12.80
CA ILE A 579 -2.80 23.94 -13.37
C ILE A 579 -3.64 24.63 -12.27
N THR A 580 -4.29 23.84 -11.41
CA THR A 580 -5.09 24.34 -10.29
C THR A 580 -4.23 25.16 -9.32
N ALA A 581 -3.05 24.65 -8.96
CA ALA A 581 -2.12 25.31 -8.04
C ALA A 581 -1.64 26.66 -8.60
N ASN A 582 -1.25 26.72 -9.87
CA ASN A 582 -0.84 27.97 -10.51
C ASN A 582 -1.97 29.02 -10.50
N LYS A 583 -3.18 28.61 -10.88
CA LYS A 583 -4.36 29.51 -10.86
C LYS A 583 -4.71 29.98 -9.44
N LEU A 584 -4.60 29.10 -8.44
CA LEU A 584 -4.84 29.45 -7.03
C LEU A 584 -3.82 30.49 -6.54
N ILE A 585 -2.53 30.28 -6.79
CA ILE A 585 -1.49 31.26 -6.41
C ILE A 585 -1.77 32.60 -7.09
N ASP A 586 -2.03 32.60 -8.40
CA ASP A 586 -2.30 33.83 -9.17
C ASP A 586 -3.50 34.60 -8.62
N ASN A 587 -4.56 33.89 -8.27
CA ASN A 587 -5.79 34.49 -7.78
C ASN A 587 -5.65 35.04 -6.34
N ILE A 588 -4.89 34.34 -5.48
CA ILE A 588 -4.75 34.73 -4.07
C ILE A 588 -3.74 35.87 -3.91
N SER A 589 -2.64 35.84 -4.66
CA SER A 589 -1.56 36.83 -4.58
C SER A 589 -2.08 38.26 -4.76
N ASN A 590 -1.55 39.19 -3.98
CA ASN A 590 -1.87 40.62 -4.04
C ASN A 590 -0.71 41.45 -3.46
N ARG A 591 -0.93 42.75 -3.21
CA ARG A 591 0.10 43.62 -2.62
C ARG A 591 0.55 43.20 -1.20
N ASN A 592 -0.28 42.44 -0.48
CA ASN A 592 -0.02 42.00 0.90
C ASN A 592 0.59 40.60 0.93
N LEU A 593 0.25 39.72 -0.02
CA LEU A 593 0.80 38.38 -0.17
C LEU A 593 1.46 38.25 -1.54
N ALA A 594 2.80 38.21 -1.56
CA ALA A 594 3.55 38.06 -2.80
C ALA A 594 3.22 36.75 -3.55
N LYS A 595 3.42 36.77 -4.87
CA LYS A 595 3.31 35.57 -5.70
C LYS A 595 4.52 34.67 -5.51
N GLY A 596 4.33 33.51 -4.88
CA GLY A 596 5.33 32.46 -4.78
C GLY A 596 5.28 31.49 -5.97
N GLY A 597 5.76 30.26 -5.74
CA GLY A 597 5.85 29.23 -6.77
C GLY A 597 5.06 27.96 -6.45
N VAL A 598 4.80 27.16 -7.49
CA VAL A 598 4.34 25.78 -7.34
C VAL A 598 5.55 24.85 -7.32
N LYS A 599 5.66 23.99 -6.29
CA LYS A 599 6.75 23.04 -6.12
C LYS A 599 6.23 21.60 -6.18
N ASP A 600 7.03 20.70 -6.75
CA ASP A 600 6.77 19.27 -6.64
C ASP A 600 7.29 18.76 -5.28
N ALA A 601 6.41 18.16 -4.48
CA ALA A 601 6.74 17.54 -3.22
C ALA A 601 5.82 16.35 -2.93
N ASN A 602 6.41 15.26 -2.46
CA ASN A 602 5.68 14.03 -2.12
C ASN A 602 5.01 14.09 -0.73
N LEU A 603 4.32 15.19 -0.43
CA LEU A 603 3.57 15.36 0.82
C LEU A 603 2.38 14.38 0.84
N TYR A 604 2.15 13.75 1.99
CA TYR A 604 1.33 12.54 2.08
C TYR A 604 -0.11 12.71 1.54
N ILE A 605 -0.76 13.84 1.81
CA ILE A 605 -2.15 14.09 1.38
C ILE A 605 -2.23 14.22 -0.14
N ILE A 606 -1.43 15.13 -0.71
CA ILE A 606 -1.44 15.38 -2.16
C ILE A 606 -0.90 14.20 -2.97
N LYS A 607 0.00 13.38 -2.39
CA LYS A 607 0.51 12.17 -3.04
C LYS A 607 -0.54 11.05 -3.13
N ASN A 608 -1.29 10.80 -2.05
CA ASN A 608 -2.14 9.60 -1.94
C ASN A 608 -3.65 9.86 -2.18
N SER A 609 -4.02 11.09 -2.54
CA SER A 609 -5.40 11.44 -2.90
C SER A 609 -5.73 10.96 -4.32
N LYS A 610 -6.83 10.23 -4.50
CA LYS A 610 -7.32 9.72 -5.80
C LYS A 610 -8.14 10.75 -6.57
N CYS A 611 -7.72 12.01 -6.48
CA CYS A 611 -8.33 13.16 -7.14
C CYS A 611 -7.30 14.28 -7.28
N PRO A 612 -7.59 15.35 -8.06
CA PRO A 612 -6.75 16.56 -8.03
C PRO A 612 -6.62 17.07 -6.60
N ALA A 613 -5.39 17.27 -6.15
CA ALA A 613 -5.05 17.71 -4.81
C ALA A 613 -3.91 18.73 -4.83
N VAL A 614 -4.09 19.83 -4.09
CA VAL A 614 -3.12 20.92 -3.94
C VAL A 614 -2.94 21.20 -2.45
N LEU A 615 -1.69 21.31 -2.00
CA LEU A 615 -1.38 21.87 -0.68
C LEU A 615 -0.99 23.33 -0.89
N LEU A 616 -1.67 24.23 -0.21
CA LEU A 616 -1.59 25.67 -0.39
C LEU A 616 -1.09 26.31 0.90
N GLU A 617 0.09 26.94 0.84
CA GLU A 617 0.65 27.73 1.93
C GLU A 617 0.28 29.20 1.73
N VAL A 618 -0.63 29.70 2.56
CA VAL A 618 -1.25 31.02 2.38
C VAL A 618 -0.54 32.08 3.21
N GLY A 619 0.73 32.32 2.91
CA GLY A 619 1.57 33.29 3.62
C GLY A 619 2.50 32.66 4.67
N TYR A 620 3.45 33.47 5.15
CA TYR A 620 4.44 33.09 6.15
C TYR A 620 4.10 33.68 7.53
N LEU A 621 3.91 32.82 8.54
CA LEU A 621 3.76 33.25 9.93
C LEU A 621 5.01 33.95 10.48
N SER A 622 6.18 33.66 9.90
CA SER A 622 7.47 34.30 10.21
C SER A 622 7.61 35.71 9.67
N ASN A 623 6.78 36.12 8.70
CA ASN A 623 6.82 37.46 8.12
C ASN A 623 5.75 38.36 8.74
N GLU A 624 6.12 39.55 9.20
CA GLU A 624 5.20 40.41 9.94
C GLU A 624 4.04 40.93 9.08
N ASN A 625 4.27 41.22 7.80
CA ASN A 625 3.24 41.71 6.89
C ASN A 625 2.23 40.61 6.52
N ASP A 626 2.73 39.42 6.14
CA ASP A 626 1.88 38.26 5.88
C ASP A 626 1.08 37.90 7.14
N LYS A 627 1.75 37.75 8.28
CA LYS A 627 1.12 37.44 9.57
C LYS A 627 0.01 38.42 9.90
N ALA A 628 0.28 39.73 9.84
CA ALA A 628 -0.73 40.76 10.13
C ALA A 628 -1.93 40.67 9.18
N TYR A 629 -1.72 40.32 7.92
CA TYR A 629 -2.79 40.18 6.94
C TYR A 629 -3.61 38.90 7.16
N ILE A 630 -2.96 37.73 7.30
CA ILE A 630 -3.62 36.42 7.43
C ILE A 630 -4.31 36.21 8.79
N THR A 631 -3.90 36.93 9.84
CA THR A 631 -4.58 36.88 11.14
C THR A 631 -5.72 37.91 11.25
N SER A 632 -5.70 38.97 10.44
CA SER A 632 -6.77 39.97 10.41
C SER A 632 -8.07 39.41 9.82
N GLU A 633 -9.22 39.87 10.32
CA GLU A 633 -10.52 39.45 9.80
C GLU A 633 -10.74 39.86 8.34
N ASN A 634 -10.28 41.07 7.96
CA ASN A 634 -10.37 41.53 6.58
C ASN A 634 -9.51 40.67 5.63
N GLY A 635 -8.28 40.33 6.01
CA GLY A 635 -7.42 39.48 5.19
C GLY A 635 -7.95 38.06 5.06
N LYS A 636 -8.42 37.44 6.16
CA LYS A 636 -9.06 36.11 6.08
C LYS A 636 -10.29 36.10 5.18
N ASN A 637 -11.13 37.14 5.25
CA ASN A 637 -12.31 37.25 4.39
C ASN A 637 -11.92 37.44 2.93
N GLU A 638 -10.92 38.27 2.63
CA GLU A 638 -10.44 38.47 1.25
C GLU A 638 -9.84 37.18 0.67
N ILE A 639 -9.00 36.48 1.43
CA ILE A 639 -8.41 35.19 1.03
C ILE A 639 -9.50 34.14 0.82
N ALA A 640 -10.45 34.01 1.75
CA ALA A 640 -11.55 33.06 1.63
C ALA A 640 -12.41 33.34 0.38
N ASN A 641 -12.74 34.60 0.13
CA ASN A 641 -13.48 35.03 -1.06
C ASN A 641 -12.70 34.69 -2.34
N LYS A 642 -11.40 34.99 -2.40
CA LYS A 642 -10.57 34.65 -3.56
C LYS A 642 -10.56 33.14 -3.81
N ILE A 643 -10.31 32.32 -2.80
CA ILE A 643 -10.36 30.85 -2.94
C ILE A 643 -11.75 30.42 -3.42
N PHE A 644 -12.81 30.94 -2.83
CA PHE A 644 -14.18 30.60 -3.21
C PHE A 644 -14.52 30.98 -4.66
N GLU A 645 -14.17 32.19 -5.11
CA GLU A 645 -14.37 32.63 -6.49
C GLU A 645 -13.57 31.80 -7.50
N PHE A 646 -12.38 31.31 -7.11
CA PHE A 646 -11.65 30.33 -7.92
C PHE A 646 -12.43 29.02 -8.07
N LEU A 647 -13.06 28.53 -7.00
CA LEU A 647 -13.82 27.27 -7.04
C LEU A 647 -15.08 27.34 -7.91
N LYS A 648 -15.59 28.55 -8.20
CA LYS A 648 -16.74 28.79 -9.09
C LYS A 648 -16.40 28.67 -10.57
N GLN A 649 -15.13 28.79 -10.93
CA GLN A 649 -14.61 28.69 -12.30
C GLN A 649 -14.40 27.23 -12.69
#